data_AF-A0A914QVZ9-F1
#
_entry.id   AF-A0A914QVZ9-F1
#
_cell.length_a   1.000
_cell.length_b   1.000
_cell.length_c   1.000
_cell.angle_alpha   90.00
_cell.angle_beta   90.00
_cell.angle_gamma   90.00
#
_symmetry.space_group_name_H-M   'P 1'
#
loop_
_entity.id
_entity.type
_entity.pdbx_description
1 polymer ?
#
loop_
_entity_poly.entity_id
_entity_poly.type
_entity_poly.pdbx_seq_one_letter_code
_entity_poly.pdbx_strand_id
1 'polypeptide(L)'
;MEACEFQFDAISQTLFTQELRMKQKALDDLKKDYEQLKIREQTLMEKTRWEQGRTKAQEDRVKSLNEEIEKLKEDYEGVIRERDNLKKEISALRRKSTDNTFRLQYESEIINYRTKIAGLESRLSRRQIEFDKSEEHMSHEIEKLQNLLDNTQIRLESSSASYSEKENLNSSSVEKLNDLHFKIGDLTATNKALRDEINRHVSEKSELQEEMKNLREEMESLKGTNNVLQERLTETEGSNDFASKYYTEELTKIKAQKAEIRCDLIRLRREHEKCLQNTMEIDVSKESHEKEVAEFKKKIFELESKLNETKRAAAENESSERGQIDQLTTDLKKANAAIALNQEALQTLDKQAEDLVKRVQLENASKKAAKKKVAELENEVKEFKRQMENKKMMEEEMATLKVENDKLLDKISYLENEIRETHTDHREELAKLAQQVTKARSLPSSDNRHTEELSKKVAHLEATIRQNENVARSLQRQIDQSKNEVVSAEKALSDMHEIAELRDELNQKEENIAYLQSIQQPRKLEKLKISNSQSTLVTGADDELEYDQLLATRNELARQVDERTKMLEKKKEEIVPLLKASSVCSESSIDINHTNMSTNSSRSRIGTMRHDIPHRWSKTFVAMFSPRCELCFEAIARFSYAHRCKSCRLVVHSHCKSTVLNTCGLPDACANFYHENHALTNDRISGW
;
A
#
# COMPACT_ATOMS: atom_id res chain seq x y z
N MET A 1 16.04 -67.18 41.02
CA MET A 1 15.87 -66.56 39.69
C MET A 1 14.58 -65.76 39.68
N GLU A 2 13.42 -66.38 39.95
CA GLU A 2 12.10 -65.73 40.03
C GLU A 2 12.06 -64.34 40.72
N ALA A 3 12.72 -64.17 41.87
CA ALA A 3 12.76 -62.89 42.59
C ALA A 3 13.49 -61.75 41.83
N CYS A 4 14.43 -62.09 40.93
CA CYS A 4 15.13 -61.12 40.07
C CYS A 4 14.32 -60.78 38.82
N GLU A 5 13.62 -61.76 38.23
CA GLU A 5 12.70 -61.52 37.11
C GLU A 5 11.58 -60.56 37.52
N PHE A 6 10.97 -60.78 38.69
CA PHE A 6 9.94 -59.90 39.22
C PHE A 6 10.44 -58.45 39.48
N GLN A 7 11.71 -58.28 39.85
CA GLN A 7 12.32 -56.95 39.95
C GLN A 7 12.59 -56.32 38.57
N PHE A 8 13.02 -57.12 37.59
CA PHE A 8 13.28 -56.64 36.23
C PHE A 8 11.98 -56.17 35.55
N ASP A 9 10.89 -56.94 35.65
CA ASP A 9 9.58 -56.57 35.13
C ASP A 9 9.03 -55.30 35.78
N ALA A 10 9.19 -55.14 37.10
CA ALA A 10 8.78 -53.93 37.81
C ALA A 10 9.58 -52.69 37.37
N ILE A 11 10.89 -52.84 37.11
CA ILE A 11 11.74 -51.76 36.57
C ILE A 11 11.33 -51.45 35.13
N SER A 12 11.09 -52.47 34.30
CA SER A 12 10.69 -52.29 32.89
C SER A 12 9.31 -51.61 32.78
N GLN A 13 8.32 -52.01 33.58
CA GLN A 13 7.02 -51.35 33.65
C GLN A 13 7.10 -49.91 34.15
N THR A 14 7.96 -49.61 35.13
CA THR A 14 8.11 -48.23 35.63
C THR A 14 8.82 -47.32 34.63
N LEU A 15 9.85 -47.82 33.92
CA LEU A 15 10.50 -47.11 32.82
C LEU A 15 9.52 -46.85 31.66
N PHE A 16 8.76 -47.86 31.23
CA PHE A 16 7.74 -47.71 30.19
C PHE A 16 6.66 -46.68 30.60
N THR A 17 6.20 -46.74 31.85
CA THR A 17 5.23 -45.76 32.38
C THR A 17 5.81 -44.35 32.44
N GLN A 18 7.09 -44.20 32.78
CA GLN A 18 7.79 -42.92 32.78
C GLN A 18 7.94 -42.36 31.36
N GLU A 19 8.32 -43.20 30.39
CA GLU A 19 8.41 -42.82 28.99
C GLU A 19 7.04 -42.40 28.43
N LEU A 20 5.98 -43.15 28.73
CA LEU A 20 4.61 -42.81 28.34
C LEU A 20 4.17 -41.46 28.92
N ARG A 21 4.51 -41.17 30.18
CA ARG A 21 4.26 -39.85 30.81
C ARG A 21 5.05 -38.74 30.16
N MET A 22 6.32 -38.96 29.78
CA MET A 22 7.11 -37.95 29.06
C MET A 22 6.57 -37.70 27.65
N LYS A 23 6.19 -38.74 26.90
CA LYS A 23 5.53 -38.65 25.59
C LYS A 23 4.20 -37.93 25.68
N GLN A 24 3.36 -38.23 26.68
CA GLN A 24 2.08 -37.55 26.92
C GLN A 24 2.29 -36.07 27.25
N LYS A 25 3.25 -35.74 28.14
CA LYS A 25 3.58 -34.35 28.45
C LYS A 25 4.05 -33.59 27.21
N ALA A 26 4.96 -34.17 26.42
CA ALA A 26 5.42 -33.57 25.17
C ALA A 26 4.29 -33.35 24.16
N LEU A 27 3.31 -34.27 24.08
CA LEU A 27 2.11 -34.12 23.26
C LEU A 27 1.24 -32.94 23.74
N ASP A 28 1.05 -32.78 25.04
CA ASP A 28 0.23 -31.71 25.61
C ASP A 28 0.91 -30.34 25.56
N ASP A 29 2.23 -30.29 25.72
CA ASP A 29 3.05 -29.10 25.44
C ASP A 29 2.95 -28.71 23.93
N LEU A 30 3.06 -29.68 23.01
CA LEU A 30 2.91 -29.44 21.57
C LEU A 30 1.50 -28.94 21.18
N LYS A 31 0.43 -29.46 21.81
CA LYS A 31 -0.94 -28.94 21.63
C LYS A 31 -1.08 -27.49 22.10
N LYS A 32 -0.44 -27.14 23.22
CA LYS A 32 -0.45 -25.79 23.77
C LYS A 32 0.27 -24.81 22.84
N ASP A 33 1.42 -25.20 22.30
CA ASP A 33 2.16 -24.40 21.31
C ASP A 33 1.38 -24.23 20.01
N TYR A 34 0.71 -25.28 19.54
CA TYR A 34 -0.18 -25.21 18.37
C TYR A 34 -1.34 -24.21 18.58
N GLU A 35 -2.03 -24.25 19.73
CA GLU A 35 -3.13 -23.32 20.00
C GLU A 35 -2.62 -21.87 20.19
N GLN A 36 -1.41 -21.67 20.75
CA GLN A 36 -0.76 -20.36 20.77
C GLN A 36 -0.42 -19.84 19.37
N LEU A 37 0.11 -20.69 18.48
CA LEU A 37 0.38 -20.33 17.09
C LEU A 37 -0.89 -19.93 16.34
N LYS A 38 -1.98 -20.66 16.54
CA LYS A 38 -3.31 -20.36 15.97
C LYS A 38 -3.90 -19.05 16.47
N ILE A 39 -3.78 -18.74 17.77
CA ILE A 39 -4.17 -17.43 18.33
C ILE A 39 -3.31 -16.30 17.72
N ARG A 40 -2.00 -16.54 17.56
CA ARG A 40 -1.08 -15.58 16.94
C ARG A 40 -1.40 -15.34 15.46
N GLU A 41 -1.76 -16.39 14.73
CA GLU A 41 -2.21 -16.32 13.32
C GLU A 41 -3.49 -15.49 13.20
N GLN A 42 -4.51 -15.76 14.03
CA GLN A 42 -5.74 -14.96 14.09
C GLN A 42 -5.44 -13.48 14.40
N THR A 43 -4.60 -13.21 15.39
CA THR A 43 -4.18 -11.85 15.76
C THR A 43 -3.48 -11.12 14.58
N LEU A 44 -2.65 -11.84 13.81
CA LEU A 44 -1.97 -11.30 12.63
C LEU A 44 -2.95 -11.05 11.47
N MET A 45 -3.94 -11.92 11.26
CA MET A 45 -5.00 -11.71 10.27
C MET A 45 -5.85 -10.48 10.62
N GLU A 46 -6.26 -10.31 11.88
CA GLU A 46 -7.00 -9.12 12.33
C GLU A 46 -6.18 -7.83 12.17
N LYS A 47 -4.90 -7.84 12.55
CA LYS A 47 -3.99 -6.71 12.34
C LYS A 47 -3.83 -6.37 10.86
N THR A 48 -3.70 -7.37 9.99
CA THR A 48 -3.61 -7.19 8.53
C THR A 48 -4.88 -6.57 7.97
N ARG A 49 -6.05 -7.06 8.39
CA ARG A 49 -7.36 -6.49 8.02
C ARG A 49 -7.53 -5.05 8.49
N TRP A 50 -7.01 -4.71 9.67
CA TRP A 50 -7.05 -3.34 10.20
C TRP A 50 -6.15 -2.38 9.40
N GLU A 51 -4.92 -2.79 9.07
CA GLU A 51 -4.03 -1.99 8.20
C GLU A 51 -4.57 -1.86 6.77
N GLN A 52 -5.23 -2.90 6.22
CA GLN A 52 -5.96 -2.81 4.94
C GLN A 52 -7.12 -1.81 5.00
N GLY A 53 -7.87 -1.76 6.12
CA GLY A 53 -8.89 -0.75 6.34
C GLY A 53 -8.31 0.66 6.44
N ARG A 54 -7.16 0.82 7.12
CA ARG A 54 -6.48 2.10 7.31
C ARG A 54 -5.87 2.64 6.02
N THR A 55 -5.23 1.78 5.23
CA THR A 55 -4.67 2.13 3.91
C THR A 55 -5.78 2.52 2.93
N LYS A 56 -6.87 1.75 2.85
CA LYS A 56 -8.04 2.12 2.03
C LYS A 56 -8.64 3.47 2.43
N ALA A 57 -8.78 3.75 3.73
CA ALA A 57 -9.25 5.06 4.20
C ALA A 57 -8.28 6.21 3.87
N GLN A 58 -6.97 5.94 3.74
CA GLN A 58 -6.00 6.91 3.25
C GLN A 58 -6.10 7.11 1.73
N GLU A 59 -6.31 6.03 0.95
CA GLU A 59 -6.55 6.10 -0.50
C GLU A 59 -7.81 6.91 -0.82
N ASP A 60 -8.93 6.63 -0.14
CA ASP A 60 -10.19 7.38 -0.28
C ASP A 60 -10.00 8.87 0.05
N ARG A 61 -9.19 9.20 1.07
CA ARG A 61 -8.85 10.59 1.41
C ARG A 61 -7.97 11.26 0.36
N VAL A 62 -6.96 10.56 -0.17
CA VAL A 62 -6.10 11.08 -1.26
C VAL A 62 -6.94 11.33 -2.52
N LYS A 63 -7.87 10.43 -2.83
CA LYS A 63 -8.80 10.61 -3.95
C LYS A 63 -9.67 11.85 -3.77
N SER A 64 -10.27 12.04 -2.59
CA SER A 64 -11.07 13.24 -2.28
C SER A 64 -10.26 14.53 -2.39
N LEU A 65 -9.00 14.55 -1.93
CA LEU A 65 -8.12 15.72 -2.06
C LEU A 65 -7.73 16.01 -3.51
N ASN A 66 -7.53 14.98 -4.34
CA ASN A 66 -7.28 15.16 -5.77
C ASN A 66 -8.52 15.72 -6.50
N GLU A 67 -9.73 15.28 -6.14
CA GLU A 67 -10.99 15.84 -6.66
C GLU A 67 -11.21 17.31 -6.25
N GLU A 68 -10.71 17.71 -5.07
CA GLU A 68 -10.72 19.11 -4.61
C GLU A 68 -9.68 19.97 -5.34
N ILE A 69 -8.46 19.45 -5.53
CA ILE A 69 -7.40 20.12 -6.31
C ILE A 69 -7.85 20.40 -7.74
N GLU A 70 -8.54 19.46 -8.39
CA GLU A 70 -8.95 19.65 -9.79
C GLU A 70 -10.06 20.69 -9.95
N LYS A 71 -10.99 20.79 -8.99
CA LYS A 71 -11.95 21.91 -8.92
C LYS A 71 -11.24 23.25 -8.75
N LEU A 72 -10.27 23.32 -7.83
CA LEU A 72 -9.48 24.55 -7.62
C LEU A 72 -8.69 24.95 -8.87
N LYS A 73 -8.23 24.01 -9.70
CA LYS A 73 -7.64 24.31 -11.02
C LYS A 73 -8.68 24.86 -12.00
N GLU A 74 -9.85 24.23 -12.11
CA GLU A 74 -10.93 24.69 -12.99
C GLU A 74 -11.38 26.12 -12.62
N ASP A 75 -11.52 26.42 -11.33
CA ASP A 75 -11.81 27.75 -10.79
C ASP A 75 -10.69 28.76 -11.12
N TYR A 76 -9.42 28.37 -10.93
CA TYR A 76 -8.27 29.21 -11.25
C TYR A 76 -8.18 29.53 -12.76
N GLU A 77 -8.45 28.55 -13.63
CA GLU A 77 -8.57 28.75 -15.08
C GLU A 77 -9.79 29.62 -15.44
N GLY A 78 -10.87 29.56 -14.66
CA GLY A 78 -12.00 30.50 -14.73
C GLY A 78 -11.55 31.94 -14.49
N VAL A 79 -10.87 32.19 -13.37
CA VAL A 79 -10.34 33.52 -13.01
C VAL A 79 -9.32 34.05 -14.03
N ILE A 80 -8.47 33.18 -14.59
CA ILE A 80 -7.55 33.56 -15.68
C ILE A 80 -8.33 34.04 -16.93
N ARG A 81 -9.38 33.32 -17.33
CA ARG A 81 -10.23 33.69 -18.48
C ARG A 81 -10.94 35.03 -18.24
N GLU A 82 -11.44 35.25 -17.03
CA GLU A 82 -12.07 36.52 -16.63
C GLU A 82 -11.08 37.69 -16.66
N ARG A 83 -9.89 37.53 -16.04
CA ARG A 83 -8.79 38.50 -16.08
C ARG A 83 -8.44 38.89 -17.52
N ASP A 84 -8.34 37.92 -18.42
CA ASP A 84 -7.95 38.17 -19.80
C ASP A 84 -9.08 38.80 -20.63
N ASN A 85 -10.33 38.57 -20.27
CA ASN A 85 -11.47 39.30 -20.84
C ASN A 85 -11.52 40.74 -20.35
N LEU A 86 -11.38 41.00 -19.04
CA LEU A 86 -11.26 42.34 -18.47
C LEU A 86 -10.07 43.12 -19.08
N LYS A 87 -8.93 42.44 -19.31
CA LYS A 87 -7.77 43.04 -19.98
C LYS A 87 -8.07 43.44 -21.44
N LYS A 88 -8.87 42.66 -22.17
CA LYS A 88 -9.36 43.02 -23.52
C LYS A 88 -10.33 44.21 -23.45
N GLU A 89 -11.27 44.24 -22.50
CA GLU A 89 -12.18 45.37 -22.30
C GLU A 89 -11.45 46.66 -21.95
N ILE A 90 -10.52 46.63 -20.99
CA ILE A 90 -9.65 47.77 -20.66
C ILE A 90 -8.87 48.24 -21.90
N SER A 91 -8.39 47.32 -22.73
CA SER A 91 -7.70 47.65 -23.99
C SER A 91 -8.65 48.30 -25.00
N ALA A 92 -9.90 47.84 -25.10
CA ALA A 92 -10.93 48.41 -25.96
C ALA A 92 -11.39 49.80 -25.47
N LEU A 93 -11.55 49.99 -24.16
CA LEU A 93 -11.87 51.27 -23.53
C LEU A 93 -10.72 52.27 -23.71
N ARG A 94 -9.46 51.85 -23.58
CA ARG A 94 -8.28 52.69 -23.89
C ARG A 94 -8.25 53.11 -25.37
N ARG A 95 -8.60 52.22 -26.30
CA ARG A 95 -8.75 52.57 -27.73
C ARG A 95 -9.87 53.59 -27.94
N LYS A 96 -11.06 53.37 -27.37
CA LYS A 96 -12.18 54.34 -27.43
C LYS A 96 -11.84 55.69 -26.80
N SER A 97 -11.01 55.73 -25.75
CA SER A 97 -10.54 56.97 -25.12
C SER A 97 -9.45 57.70 -25.91
N THR A 98 -8.71 57.00 -26.77
CA THR A 98 -7.72 57.59 -27.69
C THR A 98 -8.35 58.00 -29.02
N ASP A 99 -9.50 57.43 -29.39
CA ASP A 99 -10.34 57.80 -30.53
C ASP A 99 -11.13 59.10 -30.27
N ASN A 100 -10.38 60.13 -29.85
CA ASN A 100 -10.87 61.31 -29.14
C ASN A 100 -11.46 62.38 -30.08
N THR A 101 -12.05 61.95 -31.19
CA THR A 101 -12.65 62.82 -32.23
C THR A 101 -13.74 63.72 -31.64
N PHE A 102 -14.60 63.19 -30.77
CA PHE A 102 -15.60 63.99 -30.06
C PHE A 102 -14.99 65.02 -29.11
N ARG A 103 -13.93 64.68 -28.35
CA ARG A 103 -13.32 65.64 -27.42
C ARG A 103 -12.62 66.78 -28.16
N LEU A 104 -11.96 66.48 -29.29
CA LEU A 104 -11.38 67.49 -30.17
C LEU A 104 -12.45 68.38 -30.83
N GLN A 105 -13.61 67.83 -31.20
CA GLN A 105 -14.75 68.61 -31.66
C GLN A 105 -15.30 69.53 -30.56
N TYR A 106 -15.55 69.03 -29.36
CA TYR A 106 -16.00 69.87 -28.24
C TYR A 106 -14.95 70.90 -27.79
N GLU A 107 -13.66 70.58 -27.80
CA GLU A 107 -12.58 71.55 -27.56
C GLU A 107 -12.58 72.65 -28.64
N SER A 108 -12.77 72.30 -29.92
CA SER A 108 -12.90 73.25 -31.03
C SER A 108 -14.15 74.14 -30.90
N GLU A 109 -15.31 73.57 -30.54
CA GLU A 109 -16.53 74.33 -30.28
C GLU A 109 -16.37 75.27 -29.08
N ILE A 110 -15.77 74.80 -27.97
CA ILE A 110 -15.50 75.63 -26.78
C ILE A 110 -14.57 76.81 -27.13
N ILE A 111 -13.57 76.60 -27.98
CA ILE A 111 -12.71 77.69 -28.48
C ILE A 111 -13.54 78.68 -29.30
N ASN A 112 -14.39 78.21 -30.21
CA ASN A 112 -15.25 79.06 -31.03
C ASN A 112 -16.25 79.87 -30.17
N TYR A 113 -16.89 79.24 -29.18
CA TYR A 113 -17.76 79.93 -28.21
C TYR A 113 -17.00 80.96 -27.38
N ARG A 114 -15.77 80.66 -26.92
CA ARG A 114 -14.91 81.63 -26.20
C ARG A 114 -14.56 82.84 -27.08
N THR A 115 -14.21 82.62 -28.35
CA THR A 115 -13.95 83.72 -29.31
C THR A 115 -15.21 84.56 -29.53
N LYS A 116 -16.39 83.94 -29.60
CA LYS A 116 -17.67 84.62 -29.74
C LYS A 116 -18.05 85.43 -28.50
N ILE A 117 -17.78 84.91 -27.30
CA ILE A 117 -17.97 85.62 -26.02
C ILE A 117 -17.06 86.85 -25.96
N ALA A 118 -15.76 86.71 -26.21
CA ALA A 118 -14.81 87.84 -26.24
C ALA A 118 -15.21 88.92 -27.26
N GLY A 119 -15.76 88.52 -28.41
CA GLY A 119 -16.33 89.43 -29.40
C GLY A 119 -17.60 90.16 -28.93
N LEU A 120 -18.43 89.53 -28.09
CA LEU A 120 -19.61 90.16 -27.48
C LEU A 120 -19.21 91.08 -26.32
N GLU A 121 -18.26 90.69 -25.47
CA GLU A 121 -17.68 91.53 -24.41
C GLU A 121 -17.06 92.81 -25.00
N SER A 122 -16.33 92.69 -26.11
CA SER A 122 -15.76 93.82 -26.87
C SER A 122 -16.81 94.73 -27.53
N ARG A 123 -18.06 94.26 -27.69
CA ARG A 123 -19.21 95.06 -28.14
C ARG A 123 -19.94 95.70 -26.97
N LEU A 124 -20.08 94.98 -25.85
CA LEU A 124 -20.63 95.51 -24.61
C LEU A 124 -19.77 96.64 -24.04
N SER A 125 -18.44 96.49 -23.98
CA SER A 125 -17.54 97.59 -23.58
C SER A 125 -17.69 98.83 -24.46
N ARG A 126 -17.84 98.67 -25.79
CA ARG A 126 -18.12 99.81 -26.68
C ARG A 126 -19.48 100.44 -26.41
N ARG A 127 -20.52 99.63 -26.23
CA ARG A 127 -21.86 100.12 -25.88
C ARG A 127 -21.93 100.81 -24.52
N GLN A 128 -21.13 100.37 -23.55
CA GLN A 128 -21.00 101.03 -22.26
C GLN A 128 -20.35 102.40 -22.45
N ILE A 129 -19.21 102.50 -23.13
CA ILE A 129 -18.56 103.78 -23.44
C ILE A 129 -19.47 104.73 -24.26
N GLU A 130 -20.31 104.20 -25.15
CA GLU A 130 -21.34 104.98 -25.86
C GLU A 130 -22.45 105.47 -24.91
N PHE A 131 -22.86 104.64 -23.95
CA PHE A 131 -23.85 104.99 -22.92
C PHE A 131 -23.31 106.04 -21.96
N ASP A 132 -22.12 105.83 -21.39
CA ASP A 132 -21.47 106.74 -20.44
C ASP A 132 -21.32 108.15 -21.05
N LYS A 133 -20.91 108.24 -22.33
CA LYS A 133 -20.86 109.51 -23.08
C LYS A 133 -22.23 110.15 -23.30
N SER A 134 -23.27 109.34 -23.49
CA SER A 134 -24.64 109.84 -23.60
C SER A 134 -25.17 110.31 -22.24
N GLU A 135 -24.77 109.69 -21.15
CA GLU A 135 -25.09 110.08 -19.78
C GLU A 135 -24.38 111.38 -19.39
N GLU A 136 -23.10 111.54 -19.75
CA GLU A 136 -22.36 112.81 -19.64
C GLU A 136 -23.07 113.94 -20.42
N HIS A 137 -23.45 113.70 -21.68
CA HIS A 137 -24.18 114.67 -22.49
C HIS A 137 -25.54 115.04 -21.87
N MET A 138 -26.31 114.05 -21.42
CA MET A 138 -27.62 114.30 -20.79
C MET A 138 -27.46 115.05 -19.46
N SER A 139 -26.44 114.73 -18.66
CA SER A 139 -26.13 115.42 -17.42
C SER A 139 -25.79 116.90 -17.65
N HIS A 140 -25.01 117.20 -18.69
CA HIS A 140 -24.68 118.57 -19.05
C HIS A 140 -25.89 119.35 -19.62
N GLU A 141 -26.79 118.70 -20.35
CA GLU A 141 -28.05 119.31 -20.79
C GLU A 141 -29.00 119.57 -19.60
N ILE A 142 -29.05 118.67 -18.61
CA ILE A 142 -29.81 118.85 -17.36
C ILE A 142 -29.24 120.02 -16.55
N GLU A 143 -27.93 120.10 -16.37
CA GLU A 143 -27.24 121.21 -15.68
C GLU A 143 -27.56 122.57 -16.36
N LYS A 144 -27.55 122.60 -17.69
CA LYS A 144 -27.92 123.77 -18.50
C LYS A 144 -29.40 124.16 -18.33
N LEU A 145 -30.31 123.19 -18.23
CA LEU A 145 -31.73 123.42 -17.96
C LEU A 145 -31.98 123.89 -16.52
N GLN A 146 -31.26 123.38 -15.53
CA GLN A 146 -31.33 123.85 -14.14
C GLN A 146 -30.84 125.29 -14.01
N ASN A 147 -29.71 125.63 -14.64
CA ASN A 147 -29.23 127.02 -14.70
C ASN A 147 -30.26 127.96 -15.35
N LEU A 148 -31.03 127.51 -16.36
CA LEU A 148 -32.12 128.31 -16.93
C LEU A 148 -33.29 128.48 -15.97
N LEU A 149 -33.65 127.42 -15.22
CA LEU A 149 -34.73 127.45 -14.23
C LEU A 149 -34.43 128.43 -13.09
N ASP A 150 -33.23 128.38 -12.52
CA ASP A 150 -32.79 129.28 -11.44
C ASP A 150 -32.82 130.76 -11.89
N ASN A 151 -32.41 131.04 -13.14
CA ASN A 151 -32.50 132.38 -13.73
C ASN A 151 -33.95 132.86 -13.93
N THR A 152 -34.92 131.95 -14.11
CA THR A 152 -36.36 132.31 -14.16
C THR A 152 -36.97 132.49 -12.78
N GLN A 153 -36.55 131.71 -11.78
CA GLN A 153 -36.98 131.83 -10.38
C GLN A 153 -36.61 133.22 -9.81
N ILE A 154 -35.36 133.65 -10.02
CA ILE A 154 -34.85 134.97 -9.59
C ILE A 154 -35.65 136.14 -10.23
N ARG A 155 -36.14 135.98 -11.47
CA ARG A 155 -36.97 136.97 -12.16
C ARG A 155 -38.40 137.07 -11.62
N LEU A 156 -38.97 135.94 -11.17
CA LEU A 156 -40.29 135.89 -10.55
C LEU A 156 -40.28 136.53 -9.15
N GLU A 157 -39.26 136.23 -8.34
CA GLU A 157 -39.10 136.78 -6.99
C GLU A 157 -38.76 138.29 -6.99
N SER A 158 -38.23 138.81 -8.11
CA SER A 158 -37.96 140.24 -8.30
C SER A 158 -39.18 141.10 -8.70
N SER A 159 -40.33 140.48 -9.01
CA SER A 159 -41.47 141.18 -9.66
C SER A 159 -42.73 141.32 -8.81
N SER A 160 -42.76 140.82 -7.57
CA SER A 160 -43.98 140.68 -6.75
C SER A 160 -44.15 141.72 -5.63
N ALA A 161 -43.65 142.95 -5.80
CA ALA A 161 -43.74 144.01 -4.77
C ALA A 161 -43.98 145.43 -5.34
N SER A 162 -45.22 145.77 -5.75
CA SER A 162 -45.63 147.16 -6.00
C SER A 162 -47.14 147.37 -6.25
N TYR A 163 -47.76 148.31 -5.49
CA TYR A 163 -49.09 148.97 -5.64
C TYR A 163 -50.37 148.08 -5.70
N SER A 164 -51.51 148.25 -5.00
CA SER A 164 -52.13 149.24 -4.08
C SER A 164 -53.31 150.12 -4.60
N GLU A 165 -54.54 149.75 -4.19
CA GLU A 165 -55.58 150.61 -3.57
C GLU A 165 -56.51 151.58 -4.38
N LYS A 166 -57.74 151.77 -3.84
CA LYS A 166 -58.78 152.84 -4.05
C LYS A 166 -59.83 152.63 -5.19
N GLU A 167 -61.04 153.25 -5.19
CA GLU A 167 -61.57 154.41 -4.43
C GLU A 167 -63.13 154.35 -4.18
N ASN A 168 -63.78 155.48 -3.80
CA ASN A 168 -65.03 155.53 -3.01
C ASN A 168 -65.96 156.76 -3.34
N LEU A 169 -67.20 156.77 -2.83
CA LEU A 169 -68.06 157.95 -2.45
C LEU A 169 -68.91 158.84 -3.44
N ASN A 170 -70.24 158.81 -3.20
CA ASN A 170 -71.19 159.92 -2.86
C ASN A 170 -71.97 160.85 -3.85
N SER A 171 -73.23 161.14 -3.42
CA SER A 171 -74.20 162.27 -3.57
C SER A 171 -73.90 163.53 -4.45
N SER A 172 -74.84 164.41 -4.85
CA SER A 172 -76.33 164.48 -4.97
C SER A 172 -76.69 165.87 -5.55
N SER A 173 -77.73 165.98 -6.41
CA SER A 173 -78.84 166.99 -6.31
C SER A 173 -79.35 167.63 -7.63
N VAL A 174 -80.51 167.15 -8.10
CA VAL A 174 -81.64 168.00 -8.55
C VAL A 174 -81.45 168.84 -9.83
N GLU A 175 -81.11 168.21 -10.97
CA GLU A 175 -81.61 168.64 -12.30
C GLU A 175 -82.85 167.80 -12.69
N LYS A 176 -83.79 167.71 -11.72
CA LYS A 176 -84.67 166.58 -11.37
C LYS A 176 -85.68 166.04 -12.40
N LEU A 177 -85.61 166.43 -13.67
CA LEU A 177 -86.45 165.87 -14.75
C LEU A 177 -85.64 165.32 -15.93
N ASN A 178 -84.55 165.98 -16.33
CA ASN A 178 -83.57 165.38 -17.25
C ASN A 178 -82.64 164.40 -16.50
N ASP A 179 -82.33 164.68 -15.23
CA ASP A 179 -81.73 163.72 -14.30
C ASP A 179 -82.51 162.41 -14.28
N LEU A 180 -83.85 162.41 -14.30
CA LEU A 180 -84.62 161.16 -14.22
C LEU A 180 -84.46 160.29 -15.47
N HIS A 181 -84.28 160.88 -16.66
CA HIS A 181 -84.04 160.09 -17.86
C HIS A 181 -82.60 159.57 -17.91
N PHE A 182 -81.62 160.40 -17.53
CA PHE A 182 -80.22 159.98 -17.40
C PHE A 182 -80.06 158.91 -16.32
N LYS A 183 -80.75 159.05 -15.18
CA LYS A 183 -80.71 158.11 -14.05
C LYS A 183 -81.55 156.86 -14.27
N ILE A 184 -82.58 156.88 -15.13
CA ILE A 184 -83.15 155.64 -15.69
C ILE A 184 -82.14 154.99 -16.64
N GLY A 185 -81.36 155.77 -17.40
CA GLY A 185 -80.21 155.29 -18.16
C GLY A 185 -79.16 154.60 -17.27
N ASP A 186 -78.67 155.29 -16.23
CA ASP A 186 -77.68 154.78 -15.27
C ASP A 186 -78.21 153.62 -14.44
N LEU A 187 -79.49 153.63 -14.04
CA LEU A 187 -80.13 152.52 -13.35
C LEU A 187 -80.39 151.35 -14.31
N THR A 188 -80.58 151.58 -15.60
CA THR A 188 -80.65 150.51 -16.62
C THR A 188 -79.25 149.98 -16.90
N ALA A 189 -78.23 150.82 -16.90
CA ALA A 189 -76.82 150.45 -17.06
C ALA A 189 -76.29 149.68 -15.85
N THR A 190 -76.63 150.09 -14.62
CA THR A 190 -76.31 149.33 -13.40
C THR A 190 -77.19 148.10 -13.24
N ASN A 191 -78.48 148.09 -13.61
CA ASN A 191 -79.24 146.84 -13.67
C ASN A 191 -78.70 145.89 -14.75
N LYS A 192 -78.19 146.41 -15.87
CA LYS A 192 -77.52 145.60 -16.88
C LYS A 192 -76.19 145.06 -16.32
N ALA A 193 -75.34 145.91 -15.76
CA ALA A 193 -74.08 145.50 -15.14
C ALA A 193 -74.30 144.47 -14.03
N LEU A 194 -75.31 144.66 -13.16
CA LEU A 194 -75.68 143.68 -12.12
C LEU A 194 -76.24 142.38 -12.72
N ARG A 195 -76.97 142.41 -13.84
CA ARG A 195 -77.36 141.18 -14.55
C ARG A 195 -76.17 140.50 -15.19
N ASP A 196 -75.25 141.25 -15.78
CA ASP A 196 -74.03 140.73 -16.39
C ASP A 196 -73.12 140.13 -15.29
N GLU A 197 -73.04 140.75 -14.11
CA GLU A 197 -72.36 140.25 -12.91
C GLU A 197 -73.04 138.99 -12.33
N ILE A 198 -74.37 138.96 -12.25
CA ILE A 198 -75.14 137.78 -11.86
C ILE A 198 -74.91 136.64 -12.87
N ASN A 199 -74.93 136.93 -14.17
CA ASN A 199 -74.66 135.94 -15.22
C ASN A 199 -73.21 135.43 -15.14
N ARG A 200 -72.24 136.32 -14.85
CA ARG A 200 -70.84 135.97 -14.59
C ARG A 200 -70.72 135.02 -13.41
N HIS A 201 -71.32 135.36 -12.26
CA HIS A 201 -71.35 134.49 -11.08
C HIS A 201 -72.14 133.19 -11.28
N VAL A 202 -73.15 133.16 -12.15
CA VAL A 202 -73.85 131.92 -12.54
C VAL A 202 -72.97 131.04 -13.42
N SER A 203 -72.17 131.63 -14.34
CA SER A 203 -71.16 130.90 -15.12
C SER A 203 -70.08 130.34 -14.21
N GLU A 204 -69.45 131.18 -13.38
CA GLU A 204 -68.44 130.76 -12.38
C GLU A 204 -68.97 129.65 -11.47
N LYS A 205 -70.21 129.77 -10.99
CA LYS A 205 -70.83 128.72 -10.17
C LYS A 205 -71.03 127.42 -10.95
N SER A 206 -71.42 127.50 -12.23
CA SER A 206 -71.57 126.31 -13.08
C SER A 206 -70.23 125.64 -13.38
N GLU A 207 -69.19 126.43 -13.64
CA GLU A 207 -67.82 125.98 -13.88
C GLU A 207 -67.24 125.31 -12.62
N LEU A 208 -67.34 125.97 -11.47
CA LEU A 208 -66.94 125.40 -10.17
C LEU A 208 -67.76 124.14 -9.79
N GLN A 209 -69.03 124.06 -10.19
CA GLN A 209 -69.84 122.86 -9.96
C GLN A 209 -69.39 121.67 -10.83
N GLU A 210 -69.00 121.90 -12.08
CA GLU A 210 -68.46 120.87 -12.96
C GLU A 210 -67.02 120.48 -12.55
N GLU A 211 -66.18 121.43 -12.13
CA GLU A 211 -64.86 121.15 -11.56
C GLU A 211 -64.97 120.30 -10.29
N MET A 212 -65.86 120.66 -9.35
CA MET A 212 -66.13 119.88 -8.15
C MET A 212 -66.72 118.48 -8.44
N LYS A 213 -67.36 118.29 -9.59
CA LYS A 213 -67.82 116.98 -10.06
C LYS A 213 -66.65 116.17 -10.62
N ASN A 214 -65.84 116.76 -11.50
CA ASN A 214 -64.66 116.13 -12.08
C ASN A 214 -63.67 115.68 -10.99
N LEU A 215 -63.40 116.52 -9.98
CA LEU A 215 -62.55 116.19 -8.84
C LEU A 215 -63.11 115.04 -7.98
N ARG A 216 -64.44 114.88 -7.90
CA ARG A 216 -65.06 113.71 -7.22
C ARG A 216 -64.91 112.43 -8.03
N GLU A 217 -65.09 112.51 -9.35
CA GLU A 217 -64.89 111.37 -10.26
C GLU A 217 -63.42 110.93 -10.27
N GLU A 218 -62.48 111.88 -10.25
CA GLU A 218 -61.04 111.61 -10.09
C GLU A 218 -60.72 111.00 -8.72
N MET A 219 -61.26 111.53 -7.61
CA MET A 219 -61.05 110.92 -6.28
C MET A 219 -61.60 109.50 -6.18
N GLU A 220 -62.76 109.21 -6.74
CA GLU A 220 -63.34 107.85 -6.70
C GLU A 220 -62.57 106.88 -7.62
N SER A 221 -62.06 107.37 -8.77
CA SER A 221 -61.11 106.64 -9.62
C SER A 221 -59.82 106.31 -8.86
N LEU A 222 -59.18 107.30 -8.23
CA LEU A 222 -57.96 107.11 -7.43
C LEU A 222 -58.18 106.13 -6.28
N LYS A 223 -59.31 106.23 -5.57
CA LYS A 223 -59.71 105.28 -4.53
C LYS A 223 -59.90 103.86 -5.06
N GLY A 224 -60.49 103.71 -6.26
CA GLY A 224 -60.54 102.45 -6.99
C GLY A 224 -59.15 101.87 -7.27
N THR A 225 -58.22 102.69 -7.78
CA THR A 225 -56.83 102.24 -8.02
C THR A 225 -56.10 101.88 -6.73
N ASN A 226 -56.33 102.60 -5.64
CA ASN A 226 -55.72 102.33 -4.35
C ASN A 226 -56.18 100.98 -3.77
N ASN A 227 -57.48 100.66 -3.86
CA ASN A 227 -58.01 99.35 -3.48
C ASN A 227 -57.35 98.20 -4.28
N VAL A 228 -57.20 98.36 -5.59
CA VAL A 228 -56.54 97.36 -6.46
C VAL A 228 -55.05 97.22 -6.13
N LEU A 229 -54.36 98.32 -5.79
CA LEU A 229 -52.96 98.27 -5.35
C LEU A 229 -52.82 97.59 -3.99
N GLN A 230 -53.76 97.80 -3.07
CA GLN A 230 -53.79 97.16 -1.76
C GLN A 230 -54.09 95.65 -1.87
N GLU A 231 -55.00 95.24 -2.75
CA GLU A 231 -55.26 93.82 -3.05
C GLU A 231 -54.03 93.15 -3.67
N ARG A 232 -53.41 93.78 -4.67
CA ARG A 232 -52.16 93.27 -5.25
C ARG A 232 -51.01 93.20 -4.24
N LEU A 233 -50.94 94.13 -3.27
CA LEU A 233 -49.95 94.07 -2.21
C LEU A 233 -50.14 92.80 -1.37
N THR A 234 -51.36 92.54 -0.88
CA THR A 234 -51.64 91.33 -0.06
C THR A 234 -51.45 90.03 -0.84
N GLU A 235 -51.74 90.00 -2.14
CA GLU A 235 -51.40 88.87 -3.02
C GLU A 235 -49.87 88.64 -3.10
N THR A 236 -49.09 89.71 -3.29
CA THR A 236 -47.62 89.59 -3.36
C THR A 236 -46.99 89.21 -2.02
N GLU A 237 -47.51 89.73 -0.91
CA GLU A 237 -47.09 89.34 0.44
C GLU A 237 -47.39 87.86 0.69
N GLY A 238 -48.61 87.39 0.38
CA GLY A 238 -48.99 85.98 0.47
C GLY A 238 -48.11 85.07 -0.40
N SER A 239 -47.85 85.47 -1.65
CA SER A 239 -46.95 84.72 -2.56
C SER A 239 -45.52 84.61 -2.03
N ASN A 240 -44.99 85.70 -1.45
CA ASN A 240 -43.67 85.72 -0.82
C ASN A 240 -43.62 84.82 0.44
N ASP A 241 -44.69 84.81 1.24
CA ASP A 241 -44.82 83.92 2.40
C ASP A 241 -44.82 82.44 2.01
N PHE A 242 -45.52 82.07 0.94
CA PHE A 242 -45.48 80.69 0.40
C PHE A 242 -44.08 80.33 -0.12
N ALA A 243 -43.41 81.23 -0.85
CA ALA A 243 -42.05 81.01 -1.32
C ALA A 243 -41.07 80.85 -0.14
N SER A 244 -41.17 81.71 0.88
CA SER A 244 -40.35 81.65 2.10
C SER A 244 -40.54 80.34 2.87
N LYS A 245 -41.79 79.87 3.02
CA LYS A 245 -42.12 78.56 3.62
C LYS A 245 -41.51 77.41 2.80
N TYR A 246 -41.66 77.42 1.48
CA TYR A 246 -41.07 76.40 0.61
C TYR A 246 -39.53 76.37 0.71
N TYR A 247 -38.85 77.52 0.65
CA TYR A 247 -37.39 77.58 0.78
C TYR A 247 -36.91 77.18 2.17
N THR A 248 -37.64 77.50 3.24
CA THR A 248 -37.27 77.06 4.59
C THR A 248 -37.46 75.56 4.78
N GLU A 249 -38.52 74.96 4.23
CA GLU A 249 -38.71 73.51 4.19
C GLU A 249 -37.57 72.81 3.42
N GLU A 250 -37.25 73.25 2.19
CA GLU A 250 -36.13 72.69 1.41
C GLU A 250 -34.78 72.87 2.11
N LEU A 251 -34.54 74.01 2.75
CA LEU A 251 -33.34 74.21 3.58
C LEU A 251 -33.30 73.23 4.77
N THR A 252 -34.44 72.88 5.39
CA THR A 252 -34.45 71.85 6.44
C THR A 252 -34.20 70.44 5.90
N LYS A 253 -34.76 70.08 4.74
CA LYS A 253 -34.49 68.79 4.06
C LYS A 253 -33.01 68.65 3.72
N ILE A 254 -32.41 69.68 3.12
CA ILE A 254 -30.98 69.73 2.79
C ILE A 254 -30.11 69.64 4.05
N LYS A 255 -30.48 70.30 5.16
CA LYS A 255 -29.79 70.18 6.45
C LYS A 255 -29.85 68.75 7.01
N ALA A 256 -31.01 68.09 6.90
CA ALA A 256 -31.18 66.70 7.34
C ALA A 256 -30.32 65.73 6.51
N GLN A 257 -30.41 65.79 5.17
CA GLN A 257 -29.57 65.00 4.25
C GLN A 257 -28.07 65.23 4.51
N LYS A 258 -27.65 66.47 4.74
CA LYS A 258 -26.25 66.79 5.08
C LYS A 258 -25.81 66.22 6.42
N ALA A 259 -26.71 66.06 7.39
CA ALA A 259 -26.43 65.40 8.66
C ALA A 259 -26.32 63.87 8.47
N GLU A 260 -27.21 63.27 7.70
CA GLU A 260 -27.22 61.84 7.35
C GLU A 260 -25.91 61.44 6.64
N ILE A 261 -25.53 62.14 5.56
CA ILE A 261 -24.28 61.92 4.82
C ILE A 261 -23.04 62.07 5.74
N ARG A 262 -23.08 62.97 6.73
CA ARG A 262 -21.99 63.11 7.73
C ARG A 262 -21.92 61.90 8.67
N CYS A 263 -23.06 61.39 9.13
CA CYS A 263 -23.11 60.18 9.95
C CYS A 263 -22.59 58.96 9.17
N ASP A 264 -22.97 58.82 7.91
CA ASP A 264 -22.49 57.74 7.03
C ASP A 264 -20.98 57.85 6.75
N LEU A 265 -20.46 59.05 6.48
CA LEU A 265 -19.04 59.26 6.30
C LEU A 265 -18.23 58.91 7.58
N ILE A 266 -18.78 59.18 8.77
CA ILE A 266 -18.16 58.77 10.04
C ILE A 266 -18.22 57.25 10.23
N ARG A 267 -19.34 56.61 9.87
CA ARG A 267 -19.49 55.14 9.89
C ARG A 267 -18.48 54.45 8.96
N LEU A 268 -18.43 54.87 7.70
CA LEU A 268 -17.51 54.34 6.69
C LEU A 268 -16.04 54.53 7.09
N ARG A 269 -15.68 55.67 7.72
CA ARG A 269 -14.32 55.86 8.25
C ARG A 269 -13.95 54.84 9.32
N ARG A 270 -14.86 54.55 10.27
CA ARG A 270 -14.65 53.53 11.31
C ARG A 270 -14.59 52.11 10.73
N GLU A 271 -15.37 51.81 9.70
CA GLU A 271 -15.34 50.52 9.01
C GLU A 271 -14.04 50.34 8.21
N HIS A 272 -13.57 51.40 7.54
CA HIS A 272 -12.27 51.43 6.86
C HIS A 272 -11.10 51.28 7.85
N GLU A 273 -11.13 51.95 8.99
CA GLU A 273 -10.11 51.85 10.04
C GLU A 273 -10.03 50.43 10.63
N LYS A 274 -11.18 49.77 10.86
CA LYS A 274 -11.22 48.34 11.22
C LYS A 274 -10.67 47.44 10.11
N CYS A 275 -10.99 47.74 8.84
CA CYS A 275 -10.47 46.97 7.71
C CYS A 275 -8.94 47.08 7.59
N LEU A 276 -8.38 48.28 7.80
CA LEU A 276 -6.93 48.49 7.90
C LEU A 276 -6.32 47.70 9.06
N GLN A 277 -6.91 47.75 10.25
CA GLN A 277 -6.42 46.99 11.40
C GLN A 277 -6.40 45.48 11.11
N ASN A 278 -7.51 44.92 10.61
CA ASN A 278 -7.58 43.51 10.22
C ASN A 278 -6.53 43.15 9.14
N THR A 279 -6.25 44.06 8.20
CA THR A 279 -5.22 43.86 7.16
C THR A 279 -3.83 43.80 7.79
N MET A 280 -3.51 44.69 8.73
CA MET A 280 -2.24 44.66 9.47
C MET A 280 -2.08 43.38 10.31
N GLU A 281 -3.15 42.90 10.94
CA GLU A 281 -3.14 41.63 11.69
C GLU A 281 -2.88 40.43 10.76
N ILE A 282 -3.47 40.43 9.56
CA ILE A 282 -3.22 39.42 8.51
C ILE A 282 -1.78 39.49 8.00
N ASP A 283 -1.24 40.69 7.75
CA ASP A 283 0.14 40.86 7.28
C ASP A 283 1.17 40.39 8.33
N VAL A 284 0.94 40.65 9.63
CA VAL A 284 1.78 40.13 10.72
C VAL A 284 1.69 38.60 10.83
N SER A 285 0.49 38.02 10.71
CA SER A 285 0.31 36.56 10.69
C SER A 285 1.01 35.93 9.49
N LYS A 286 0.92 36.55 8.31
CA LYS A 286 1.61 36.13 7.09
C LYS A 286 3.13 36.17 7.26
N GLU A 287 3.69 37.23 7.81
CA GLU A 287 5.14 37.33 8.06
C GLU A 287 5.63 36.25 9.05
N SER A 288 4.81 35.90 10.04
CA SER A 288 5.08 34.78 10.96
C SER A 288 5.11 33.44 10.23
N HIS A 289 4.10 33.14 9.41
CA HIS A 289 4.04 31.90 8.65
C HIS A 289 5.12 31.83 7.56
N GLU A 290 5.52 32.94 6.95
CA GLU A 290 6.66 32.98 6.02
C GLU A 290 7.99 32.63 6.72
N LYS A 291 8.18 33.05 7.98
CA LYS A 291 9.33 32.65 8.81
C LYS A 291 9.29 31.16 9.17
N GLU A 292 8.14 30.64 9.60
CA GLU A 292 7.95 29.20 9.87
C GLU A 292 8.24 28.34 8.62
N VAL A 293 7.71 28.73 7.45
CA VAL A 293 7.97 28.06 6.17
C VAL A 293 9.46 28.12 5.80
N ALA A 294 10.15 29.23 6.07
CA ALA A 294 11.60 29.32 5.85
C ALA A 294 12.40 28.40 6.79
N GLU A 295 11.97 28.24 8.05
CA GLU A 295 12.58 27.30 9.01
C GLU A 295 12.34 25.84 8.60
N PHE A 296 11.12 25.48 8.21
CA PHE A 296 10.82 24.14 7.69
C PHE A 296 11.63 23.80 6.43
N LYS A 297 11.82 24.77 5.52
CA LYS A 297 12.68 24.58 4.33
C LYS A 297 14.14 24.31 4.71
N LYS A 298 14.70 25.00 5.71
CA LYS A 298 16.05 24.70 6.23
C LYS A 298 16.12 23.28 6.80
N LYS A 299 15.12 22.89 7.61
CA LYS A 299 15.06 21.57 8.24
C LYS A 299 14.91 20.43 7.22
N ILE A 300 14.16 20.64 6.13
CA ILE A 300 14.09 19.69 5.01
C ILE A 300 15.47 19.54 4.36
N PHE A 301 16.16 20.63 4.04
CA PHE A 301 17.50 20.59 3.44
C PHE A 301 18.54 19.88 4.33
N GLU A 302 18.51 20.11 5.65
CA GLU A 302 19.35 19.38 6.61
C GLU A 302 19.07 17.87 6.64
N LEU A 303 17.79 17.48 6.58
CA LEU A 303 17.38 16.07 6.56
C LEU A 303 17.77 15.40 5.22
N GLU A 304 17.68 16.11 4.10
CA GLU A 304 18.13 15.66 2.79
C GLU A 304 19.66 15.45 2.76
N SER A 305 20.46 16.34 3.36
CA SER A 305 21.91 16.15 3.51
C SER A 305 22.22 14.88 4.32
N LYS A 306 21.61 14.73 5.49
CA LYS A 306 21.78 13.54 6.35
C LYS A 306 21.32 12.24 5.67
N LEU A 307 20.26 12.29 4.87
CA LEU A 307 19.80 11.15 4.08
C LEU A 307 20.81 10.77 2.98
N ASN A 308 21.45 11.75 2.35
CA ASN A 308 22.47 11.50 1.33
C ASN A 308 23.80 11.01 1.94
N GLU A 309 24.19 11.51 3.11
CA GLU A 309 25.33 11.01 3.90
C GLU A 309 25.13 9.55 4.32
N THR A 310 23.97 9.22 4.91
CA THR A 310 23.65 7.85 5.32
C THR A 310 23.54 6.88 4.14
N LYS A 311 23.01 7.32 2.98
CA LYS A 311 23.05 6.54 1.73
C LYS A 311 24.47 6.26 1.23
N ARG A 312 25.39 7.22 1.33
CA ARG A 312 26.81 7.01 0.96
C ARG A 312 27.48 6.02 1.90
N ALA A 313 27.33 6.20 3.22
CA ALA A 313 27.87 5.28 4.21
C ALA A 313 27.32 3.85 4.04
N ALA A 314 26.03 3.70 3.70
CA ALA A 314 25.44 2.40 3.38
C ALA A 314 26.05 1.77 2.11
N ALA A 315 26.26 2.54 1.05
CA ALA A 315 26.87 2.04 -0.19
C ALA A 315 28.36 1.66 -0.01
N GLU A 316 29.11 2.43 0.79
CA GLU A 316 30.49 2.10 1.16
C GLU A 316 30.55 0.81 1.99
N ASN A 317 29.62 0.63 2.94
CA ASN A 317 29.54 -0.58 3.75
C ASN A 317 29.11 -1.80 2.91
N GLU A 318 28.12 -1.67 2.01
CA GLU A 318 27.79 -2.73 1.04
C GLU A 318 28.99 -3.12 0.17
N SER A 319 29.80 -2.16 -0.28
CA SER A 319 31.01 -2.45 -1.06
C SER A 319 32.06 -3.20 -0.23
N SER A 320 32.21 -2.86 1.05
CA SER A 320 33.10 -3.56 1.99
C SER A 320 32.62 -4.99 2.26
N GLU A 321 31.34 -5.17 2.55
CA GLU A 321 30.72 -6.48 2.80
C GLU A 321 30.80 -7.40 1.57
N ARG A 322 30.57 -6.87 0.35
CA ARG A 322 30.78 -7.63 -0.89
C ARG A 322 32.23 -8.10 -1.03
N GLY A 323 33.20 -7.23 -0.76
CA GLY A 323 34.62 -7.60 -0.77
C GLY A 323 34.97 -8.71 0.24
N GLN A 324 34.37 -8.68 1.44
CA GLN A 324 34.52 -9.75 2.42
C GLN A 324 33.86 -11.06 1.95
N ILE A 325 32.67 -11.00 1.34
CA ILE A 325 31.97 -12.16 0.78
C ILE A 325 32.77 -12.80 -0.36
N ASP A 326 33.35 -12.01 -1.26
CA ASP A 326 34.18 -12.50 -2.37
C ASP A 326 35.47 -13.17 -1.86
N GLN A 327 36.10 -12.60 -0.82
CA GLN A 327 37.26 -13.20 -0.16
C GLN A 327 36.90 -14.53 0.51
N LEU A 328 35.83 -14.57 1.33
CA LEU A 328 35.36 -15.78 1.98
C LEU A 328 34.96 -16.86 0.96
N THR A 329 34.32 -16.47 -0.14
CA THR A 329 33.97 -17.38 -1.25
C THR A 329 35.21 -17.97 -1.91
N THR A 330 36.27 -17.17 -2.05
CA THR A 330 37.56 -17.61 -2.60
C THR A 330 38.27 -18.58 -1.67
N ASP A 331 38.27 -18.32 -0.36
CA ASP A 331 38.91 -19.21 0.62
C ASP A 331 38.10 -20.51 0.84
N LEU A 332 36.76 -20.46 0.75
CA LEU A 332 35.90 -21.64 0.75
C LEU A 332 36.17 -22.53 -0.48
N LYS A 333 36.38 -21.94 -1.66
CA LYS A 333 36.84 -22.69 -2.86
C LYS A 333 38.19 -23.37 -2.64
N LYS A 334 39.17 -22.69 -2.02
CA LYS A 334 40.48 -23.30 -1.68
C LYS A 334 40.33 -24.45 -0.69
N ALA A 335 39.51 -24.27 0.36
CA ALA A 335 39.24 -25.31 1.35
C ALA A 335 38.59 -26.56 0.71
N ASN A 336 37.61 -26.37 -0.17
CA ASN A 336 36.98 -27.47 -0.91
C ASN A 336 37.98 -28.20 -1.84
N ALA A 337 38.88 -27.48 -2.50
CA ALA A 337 39.94 -28.09 -3.30
C ALA A 337 40.91 -28.92 -2.44
N ALA A 338 41.27 -28.43 -1.24
CA ALA A 338 42.08 -29.18 -0.29
C ALA A 338 41.36 -30.43 0.26
N ILE A 339 40.04 -30.35 0.50
CA ILE A 339 39.22 -31.52 0.88
C ILE A 339 39.22 -32.56 -0.23
N ALA A 340 39.05 -32.16 -1.49
CA ALA A 340 39.08 -33.09 -2.64
C ALA A 340 40.44 -33.81 -2.77
N LEU A 341 41.56 -33.07 -2.65
CA LEU A 341 42.91 -33.65 -2.65
C LEU A 341 43.12 -34.63 -1.47
N ASN A 342 42.61 -34.31 -0.27
CA ASN A 342 42.68 -35.20 0.87
C ASN A 342 41.81 -36.47 0.69
N GLN A 343 40.67 -36.37 0.01
CA GLN A 343 39.83 -37.53 -0.34
C GLN A 343 40.54 -38.46 -1.33
N GLU A 344 41.21 -37.91 -2.35
CA GLU A 344 42.02 -38.67 -3.31
C GLU A 344 43.22 -39.35 -2.61
N ALA A 345 43.87 -38.66 -1.68
CA ALA A 345 44.94 -39.22 -0.86
C ALA A 345 44.45 -40.37 0.05
N LEU A 346 43.27 -40.24 0.67
CA LEU A 346 42.65 -41.31 1.48
C LEU A 346 42.32 -42.54 0.63
N GLN A 347 41.68 -42.37 -0.54
CA GLN A 347 41.41 -43.48 -1.47
C GLN A 347 42.70 -44.19 -1.92
N THR A 348 43.79 -43.44 -2.09
CA THR A 348 45.11 -44.00 -2.41
C THR A 348 45.68 -44.81 -1.24
N LEU A 349 45.53 -44.33 0.00
CA LEU A 349 45.96 -45.05 1.21
C LEU A 349 45.13 -46.32 1.46
N ASP A 350 43.81 -46.27 1.26
CA ASP A 350 42.93 -47.43 1.39
C ASP A 350 43.33 -48.53 0.39
N LYS A 351 43.57 -48.17 -0.87
CA LYS A 351 44.09 -49.08 -1.89
C LYS A 351 45.46 -49.67 -1.51
N GLN A 352 46.37 -48.86 -0.97
CA GLN A 352 47.66 -49.34 -0.48
C GLN A 352 47.50 -50.31 0.71
N ALA A 353 46.53 -50.07 1.60
CA ALA A 353 46.21 -50.96 2.71
C ALA A 353 45.65 -52.30 2.21
N GLU A 354 44.73 -52.30 1.24
CA GLU A 354 44.26 -53.53 0.59
C GLU A 354 45.40 -54.33 -0.06
N ASP A 355 46.30 -53.66 -0.80
CA ASP A 355 47.43 -54.32 -1.47
C ASP A 355 48.48 -54.84 -0.47
N LEU A 356 48.55 -54.27 0.72
CA LEU A 356 49.32 -54.82 1.84
C LEU A 356 48.61 -56.03 2.47
N VAL A 357 47.30 -55.98 2.67
CA VAL A 357 46.51 -57.13 3.17
C VAL A 357 46.63 -58.33 2.21
N LYS A 358 46.47 -58.10 0.90
CA LYS A 358 46.66 -59.14 -0.14
C LYS A 358 48.07 -59.73 -0.10
N ARG A 359 49.12 -58.92 0.06
CA ARG A 359 50.50 -59.41 0.25
C ARG A 359 50.68 -60.21 1.54
N VAL A 360 50.11 -59.78 2.66
CA VAL A 360 50.15 -60.52 3.93
C VAL A 360 49.41 -61.86 3.84
N GLN A 361 48.29 -61.93 3.11
CA GLN A 361 47.59 -63.18 2.83
C GLN A 361 48.44 -64.14 1.98
N LEU A 362 49.08 -63.64 0.91
CA LEU A 362 49.99 -64.42 0.06
C LEU A 362 51.21 -64.94 0.84
N GLU A 363 51.85 -64.09 1.65
CA GLU A 363 52.97 -64.50 2.52
C GLU A 363 52.53 -65.53 3.57
N ASN A 364 51.35 -65.38 4.16
CA ASN A 364 50.83 -66.38 5.10
C ASN A 364 50.51 -67.71 4.41
N ALA A 365 50.00 -67.69 3.17
CA ALA A 365 49.79 -68.89 2.37
C ALA A 365 51.11 -69.57 2.00
N SER A 366 52.11 -68.79 1.56
CA SER A 366 53.49 -69.24 1.30
C SER A 366 54.12 -69.87 2.55
N LYS A 367 54.02 -69.19 3.71
CA LYS A 367 54.49 -69.68 5.01
C LYS A 367 53.77 -70.94 5.47
N LYS A 368 52.47 -71.10 5.17
CA LYS A 368 51.71 -72.33 5.44
C LYS A 368 52.17 -73.48 4.54
N ALA A 369 52.42 -73.22 3.26
CA ALA A 369 52.98 -74.20 2.32
C ALA A 369 54.41 -74.62 2.72
N ALA A 370 55.28 -73.66 3.08
CA ALA A 370 56.62 -73.92 3.58
C ALA A 370 56.60 -74.73 4.89
N LYS A 371 55.72 -74.40 5.85
CA LYS A 371 55.51 -75.20 7.06
C LYS A 371 55.07 -76.63 6.74
N LYS A 372 54.16 -76.81 5.77
CA LYS A 372 53.75 -78.14 5.31
C LYS A 372 54.95 -78.90 4.72
N LYS A 373 55.77 -78.25 3.89
CA LYS A 373 56.98 -78.83 3.30
C LYS A 373 58.01 -79.22 4.36
N VAL A 374 58.19 -78.41 5.41
CA VAL A 374 59.04 -78.77 6.56
C VAL A 374 58.49 -79.98 7.30
N ALA A 375 57.18 -80.06 7.56
CA ALA A 375 56.57 -81.22 8.20
C ALA A 375 56.64 -82.51 7.34
N GLU A 376 56.52 -82.39 6.01
CA GLU A 376 56.77 -83.48 5.06
C GLU A 376 58.22 -83.98 5.18
N LEU A 377 59.21 -83.08 5.10
CA LEU A 377 60.63 -83.42 5.23
C LEU A 377 61.00 -83.98 6.62
N GLU A 378 60.40 -83.48 7.71
CA GLU A 378 60.58 -84.04 9.04
C GLU A 378 60.07 -85.48 9.13
N ASN A 379 58.98 -85.81 8.44
CA ASN A 379 58.44 -87.17 8.39
C ASN A 379 59.29 -88.08 7.50
N GLU A 380 59.78 -87.59 6.35
CA GLU A 380 60.79 -88.30 5.54
C GLU A 380 62.05 -88.61 6.36
N VAL A 381 62.57 -87.64 7.12
CA VAL A 381 63.74 -87.83 8.01
C VAL A 381 63.46 -88.84 9.14
N LYS A 382 62.25 -88.85 9.72
CA LYS A 382 61.85 -89.88 10.70
C LYS A 382 61.79 -91.27 10.07
N GLU A 383 61.26 -91.38 8.85
CA GLU A 383 61.17 -92.66 8.14
C GLU A 383 62.57 -93.16 7.71
N PHE A 384 63.44 -92.29 7.20
CA PHE A 384 64.84 -92.65 6.94
C PHE A 384 65.58 -93.09 8.21
N LYS A 385 65.34 -92.44 9.37
CA LYS A 385 65.87 -92.91 10.66
C LYS A 385 65.35 -94.31 11.02
N ARG A 386 64.05 -94.56 10.84
CA ARG A 386 63.44 -95.88 11.08
C ARG A 386 64.03 -96.96 10.15
N GLN A 387 64.25 -96.63 8.88
CA GLN A 387 64.90 -97.53 7.92
C GLN A 387 66.36 -97.80 8.27
N MET A 388 67.10 -96.78 8.74
CA MET A 388 68.48 -96.95 9.22
C MET A 388 68.55 -97.83 10.48
N GLU A 389 67.63 -97.67 11.45
CA GLU A 389 67.59 -98.51 12.64
C GLU A 389 67.20 -99.96 12.28
N ASN A 390 66.22 -100.15 11.38
CA ASN A 390 65.87 -101.49 10.85
C ASN A 390 67.06 -102.14 10.13
N LYS A 391 67.80 -101.38 9.31
CA LYS A 391 69.01 -101.85 8.63
C LYS A 391 70.10 -102.23 9.63
N LYS A 392 70.27 -101.45 10.69
CA LYS A 392 71.21 -101.74 11.77
C LYS A 392 70.83 -103.01 12.54
N MET A 393 69.54 -103.22 12.86
CA MET A 393 69.09 -104.51 13.42
C MET A 393 69.37 -105.67 12.47
N MET A 394 69.11 -105.53 11.16
CA MET A 394 69.47 -106.55 10.17
C MET A 394 70.98 -106.79 10.06
N GLU A 395 71.81 -105.76 10.23
CA GLU A 395 73.28 -105.89 10.29
C GLU A 395 73.74 -106.62 11.57
N GLU A 396 73.08 -106.37 12.70
CA GLU A 396 73.30 -107.08 13.98
C GLU A 396 72.83 -108.56 13.88
N GLU A 397 71.67 -108.84 13.29
CA GLU A 397 71.20 -110.21 12.97
C GLU A 397 72.14 -110.92 11.99
N MET A 398 72.61 -110.23 10.95
CA MET A 398 73.63 -110.79 10.03
C MET A 398 74.96 -111.06 10.74
N ALA A 399 75.31 -110.29 11.77
CA ALA A 399 76.50 -110.53 12.58
C ALA A 399 76.33 -111.73 13.52
N THR A 400 75.17 -111.90 14.17
CA THR A 400 74.89 -113.09 15.00
C THR A 400 74.81 -114.35 14.16
N LEU A 401 74.14 -114.30 13.00
CA LEU A 401 74.08 -115.40 12.03
C LEU A 401 75.46 -115.76 11.46
N LYS A 402 76.36 -114.78 11.25
CA LYS A 402 77.77 -115.07 10.90
C LYS A 402 78.48 -115.82 12.02
N VAL A 403 78.40 -115.35 13.26
CA VAL A 403 79.00 -116.04 14.42
C VAL A 403 78.40 -117.44 14.61
N GLU A 404 77.13 -117.66 14.30
CA GLU A 404 76.50 -118.97 14.33
C GLU A 404 76.94 -119.87 13.17
N ASN A 405 77.10 -119.32 11.96
CA ASN A 405 77.68 -120.03 10.83
C ASN A 405 79.15 -120.40 11.06
N ASP A 406 79.95 -119.50 11.66
CA ASP A 406 81.34 -119.78 12.05
C ASP A 406 81.40 -120.91 13.09
N LYS A 407 80.51 -120.91 14.11
CA LYS A 407 80.38 -122.04 15.05
C LYS A 407 79.96 -123.34 14.37
N LEU A 408 79.10 -123.28 13.36
CA LEU A 408 78.71 -124.45 12.57
C LEU A 408 79.85 -124.93 11.69
N LEU A 409 80.66 -124.04 11.13
CA LEU A 409 81.89 -124.36 10.38
C LEU A 409 82.96 -124.96 11.28
N ASP A 410 83.18 -124.42 12.47
CA ASP A 410 84.05 -125.02 13.49
C ASP A 410 83.56 -126.41 13.89
N LYS A 411 82.24 -126.58 14.04
CA LYS A 411 81.64 -127.88 14.34
C LYS A 411 81.73 -128.86 13.16
N ILE A 412 81.63 -128.39 11.92
CA ILE A 412 81.90 -129.19 10.72
C ILE A 412 83.38 -129.57 10.69
N SER A 413 84.31 -128.64 10.92
CA SER A 413 85.76 -128.94 10.97
C SER A 413 86.12 -129.90 12.11
N TYR A 414 85.43 -129.82 13.25
CA TYR A 414 85.57 -130.78 14.35
C TYR A 414 85.09 -132.16 13.92
N LEU A 415 83.87 -132.25 13.35
CA LEU A 415 83.32 -133.51 12.83
C LEU A 415 84.16 -134.07 11.66
N GLU A 416 84.74 -133.24 10.81
CA GLU A 416 85.67 -133.66 9.75
C GLU A 416 87.00 -134.15 10.31
N ASN A 417 87.46 -133.59 11.44
CA ASN A 417 88.64 -134.08 12.16
C ASN A 417 88.35 -135.39 12.89
N GLU A 418 87.18 -135.53 13.52
CA GLU A 418 86.70 -136.77 14.13
C GLU A 418 86.47 -137.87 13.08
N ILE A 419 85.93 -137.51 11.90
CA ILE A 419 85.84 -138.38 10.72
C ILE A 419 87.23 -138.70 10.17
N ARG A 420 88.21 -137.79 10.20
CA ARG A 420 89.60 -138.07 9.82
C ARG A 420 90.30 -139.00 10.81
N GLU A 421 90.15 -138.77 12.12
CA GLU A 421 90.71 -139.61 13.18
C GLU A 421 90.12 -141.02 13.11
N THR A 422 88.80 -141.14 13.04
CA THR A 422 88.14 -142.44 12.79
C THR A 422 88.51 -143.04 11.44
N HIS A 423 88.79 -142.25 10.39
CA HIS A 423 89.36 -142.78 9.16
C HIS A 423 90.80 -143.27 9.30
N THR A 424 91.66 -142.65 10.12
CA THR A 424 93.00 -143.16 10.42
C THR A 424 92.93 -144.41 11.30
N ASP A 425 92.08 -144.43 12.32
CA ASP A 425 91.84 -145.62 13.15
C ASP A 425 91.28 -146.76 12.29
N HIS A 426 90.32 -146.48 11.40
CA HIS A 426 89.84 -147.44 10.42
C HIS A 426 90.91 -147.83 9.40
N ARG A 427 91.89 -146.98 9.10
CA ARG A 427 93.01 -147.32 8.20
C ARG A 427 94.05 -148.20 8.90
N GLU A 428 94.27 -148.03 10.20
CA GLU A 428 95.08 -148.92 11.03
C GLU A 428 94.37 -150.25 11.33
N GLU A 429 93.07 -150.23 11.60
CA GLU A 429 92.20 -151.41 11.66
C GLU A 429 92.21 -152.15 10.31
N LEU A 430 92.09 -151.45 9.18
CA LEU A 430 92.20 -152.05 7.85
C LEU A 430 93.62 -152.58 7.56
N ALA A 431 94.68 -152.00 8.12
CA ALA A 431 96.03 -152.54 8.03
C ALA A 431 96.18 -153.84 8.86
N LYS A 432 95.56 -153.92 10.05
CA LYS A 432 95.49 -155.13 10.88
C LYS A 432 94.59 -156.21 10.24
N LEU A 433 93.46 -155.82 9.63
CA LEU A 433 92.52 -156.71 8.93
C LEU A 433 93.06 -157.16 7.56
N ALA A 434 93.93 -156.40 6.90
CA ALA A 434 94.62 -156.83 5.68
C ALA A 434 95.54 -158.04 5.91
N GLN A 435 96.03 -158.26 7.14
CA GLN A 435 96.72 -159.50 7.51
C GLN A 435 95.79 -160.68 7.82
N GLN A 436 94.48 -160.46 8.00
CA GLN A 436 93.51 -161.52 8.32
C GLN A 436 92.63 -161.93 7.11
N VAL A 437 92.56 -161.13 6.05
CA VAL A 437 91.64 -161.35 4.90
C VAL A 437 92.25 -162.14 3.73
N THR A 438 93.41 -162.80 3.93
CA THR A 438 93.81 -163.97 3.11
C THR A 438 93.10 -165.27 3.51
N LYS A 439 92.23 -165.25 4.53
CA LYS A 439 91.25 -166.32 4.80
C LYS A 439 89.83 -165.75 4.85
N ALA A 440 89.11 -165.96 3.74
CA ALA A 440 87.73 -165.56 3.46
C ALA A 440 86.76 -165.74 4.64
N ARG A 441 85.77 -164.86 4.93
CA ARG A 441 84.92 -163.94 4.14
C ARG A 441 83.72 -164.59 3.42
N SER A 442 82.57 -164.60 4.11
CA SER A 442 81.22 -164.68 3.54
C SER A 442 80.21 -163.90 4.42
N LEU A 443 79.24 -163.24 3.79
CA LEU A 443 78.31 -162.17 4.26
C LEU A 443 76.91 -162.75 4.62
N PRO A 444 75.82 -161.94 4.81
CA PRO A 444 75.62 -160.83 5.77
C PRO A 444 74.22 -160.84 6.46
N SER A 445 74.00 -159.91 7.40
CA SER A 445 72.67 -159.44 7.84
C SER A 445 72.76 -158.06 8.52
N SER A 446 71.68 -157.33 8.86
CA SER A 446 70.45 -156.97 8.10
C SER A 446 69.55 -156.10 9.02
N ASP A 447 69.64 -154.76 8.96
CA ASP A 447 69.10 -153.88 10.01
C ASP A 447 68.35 -152.63 9.48
N ASN A 448 67.19 -152.30 10.06
CA ASN A 448 66.82 -150.94 10.50
C ASN A 448 65.37 -150.79 11.01
N ARG A 449 65.20 -149.91 12.01
CA ARG A 449 63.91 -149.40 12.54
C ARG A 449 63.90 -147.86 12.47
N HIS A 450 62.96 -147.24 11.74
CA HIS A 450 62.65 -145.80 11.90
C HIS A 450 61.30 -145.39 11.28
N THR A 451 60.18 -145.67 11.95
CA THR A 451 58.82 -145.37 11.44
C THR A 451 57.83 -144.85 12.49
N GLU A 452 58.29 -144.26 13.59
CA GLU A 452 57.39 -143.81 14.68
C GLU A 452 57.50 -142.31 15.03
N GLU A 453 58.55 -141.61 14.59
CA GLU A 453 58.77 -140.19 14.92
C GLU A 453 58.06 -139.21 13.95
N LEU A 454 57.72 -139.68 12.74
CA LEU A 454 57.00 -138.87 11.74
C LEU A 454 55.54 -138.59 12.13
N SER A 455 54.89 -139.49 12.87
CA SER A 455 53.47 -139.34 13.23
C SER A 455 53.18 -138.18 14.19
N LYS A 456 54.18 -137.70 14.94
CA LYS A 456 54.02 -136.58 15.89
C LYS A 456 54.19 -135.20 15.23
N LYS A 457 54.93 -135.11 14.12
CA LYS A 457 55.14 -133.85 13.38
C LYS A 457 53.93 -133.43 12.54
N VAL A 458 53.17 -134.39 12.01
CA VAL A 458 51.96 -134.11 11.21
C VAL A 458 50.86 -133.44 12.05
N ALA A 459 50.55 -133.97 13.23
CA ALA A 459 49.51 -133.43 14.11
C ALA A 459 49.80 -132.00 14.62
N HIS A 460 51.08 -131.61 14.72
CA HIS A 460 51.46 -130.24 15.12
C HIS A 460 51.17 -129.23 14.00
N LEU A 461 51.47 -129.57 12.74
CA LEU A 461 51.28 -128.69 11.59
C LEU A 461 49.80 -128.45 11.26
N GLU A 462 48.94 -129.46 11.44
CA GLU A 462 47.48 -129.30 11.28
C GLU A 462 46.87 -128.32 12.29
N ALA A 463 47.41 -128.25 13.52
CA ALA A 463 46.99 -127.28 14.53
C ALA A 463 47.38 -125.84 14.13
N THR A 464 48.59 -125.64 13.59
CA THR A 464 49.07 -124.33 13.14
C THR A 464 48.25 -123.78 11.97
N ILE A 465 47.84 -124.64 11.03
CA ILE A 465 46.99 -124.24 9.90
C ILE A 465 45.64 -123.69 10.39
N ARG A 466 44.97 -124.37 11.34
CA ARG A 466 43.70 -123.90 11.92
C ARG A 466 43.84 -122.57 12.67
N GLN A 467 44.98 -122.33 13.32
CA GLN A 467 45.25 -121.05 13.97
C GLN A 467 45.41 -119.92 12.94
N ASN A 468 46.13 -120.17 11.85
CA ASN A 468 46.35 -119.19 10.79
C ASN A 468 45.05 -118.86 10.00
N GLU A 469 44.17 -119.83 9.77
CA GLU A 469 42.86 -119.57 9.17
C GLU A 469 41.98 -118.64 10.02
N ASN A 470 42.05 -118.74 11.36
CA ASN A 470 41.30 -117.85 12.24
C ASN A 470 41.85 -116.42 12.22
N VAL A 471 43.19 -116.26 12.11
CA VAL A 471 43.83 -114.94 11.92
C VAL A 471 43.43 -114.33 10.58
N ALA A 472 43.43 -115.11 9.49
CA ALA A 472 42.99 -114.65 8.16
C ALA A 472 41.53 -114.15 8.17
N ARG A 473 40.61 -114.87 8.83
CA ARG A 473 39.20 -114.45 8.98
C ARG A 473 39.05 -113.20 9.86
N SER A 474 39.95 -112.98 10.82
CA SER A 474 39.98 -111.76 11.65
C SER A 474 40.41 -110.54 10.83
N LEU A 475 41.53 -110.66 10.09
CA LEU A 475 42.05 -109.61 9.23
C LEU A 475 41.08 -109.24 8.11
N GLN A 476 40.36 -110.22 7.54
CA GLN A 476 39.33 -109.95 6.53
C GLN A 476 38.21 -109.05 7.08
N ARG A 477 37.77 -109.26 8.33
CA ARG A 477 36.76 -108.39 8.98
C ARG A 477 37.28 -106.98 9.23
N GLN A 478 38.56 -106.81 9.58
CA GLN A 478 39.18 -105.48 9.69
C GLN A 478 39.23 -104.76 8.33
N ILE A 479 39.59 -105.47 7.26
CA ILE A 479 39.60 -104.91 5.89
C ILE A 479 38.19 -104.45 5.49
N ASP A 480 37.16 -105.27 5.75
CA ASP A 480 35.79 -104.90 5.38
C ASP A 480 35.20 -103.80 6.28
N GLN A 481 35.64 -103.70 7.54
CA GLN A 481 35.34 -102.54 8.40
C GLN A 481 35.98 -101.25 7.85
N SER A 482 37.28 -101.26 7.53
CA SER A 482 37.95 -100.08 6.99
C SER A 482 37.42 -99.66 5.62
N LYS A 483 36.93 -100.59 4.78
CA LYS A 483 36.20 -100.23 3.54
C LYS A 483 34.92 -99.47 3.83
N ASN A 484 34.13 -99.90 4.82
CA ASN A 484 32.89 -99.20 5.19
C ASN A 484 33.18 -97.81 5.79
N GLU A 485 34.28 -97.66 6.53
CA GLU A 485 34.77 -96.37 7.03
C GLU A 485 35.19 -95.43 5.88
N VAL A 486 35.87 -95.95 4.84
CA VAL A 486 36.21 -95.20 3.62
C VAL A 486 34.95 -94.75 2.87
N VAL A 487 33.98 -95.64 2.63
CA VAL A 487 32.72 -95.29 1.95
C VAL A 487 31.92 -94.23 2.73
N SER A 488 31.95 -94.30 4.07
CA SER A 488 31.35 -93.28 4.94
C SER A 488 32.06 -91.92 4.81
N ALA A 489 33.40 -91.92 4.76
CA ALA A 489 34.20 -90.71 4.58
C ALA A 489 34.06 -90.10 3.17
N GLU A 490 33.97 -90.91 2.12
CA GLU A 490 33.68 -90.46 0.75
C GLU A 490 32.30 -89.79 0.66
N LYS A 491 31.28 -90.36 1.33
CA LYS A 491 29.98 -89.73 1.42
C LYS A 491 30.03 -88.39 2.17
N ALA A 492 30.69 -88.34 3.32
CA ALA A 492 30.86 -87.08 4.06
C ALA A 492 31.64 -86.01 3.27
N LEU A 493 32.57 -86.40 2.40
CA LEU A 493 33.25 -85.48 1.47
C LEU A 493 32.32 -84.97 0.36
N SER A 494 31.40 -85.82 -0.14
CA SER A 494 30.37 -85.41 -1.10
C SER A 494 29.41 -84.38 -0.47
N ASP A 495 28.89 -84.68 0.73
CA ASP A 495 27.98 -83.80 1.48
C ASP A 495 28.67 -82.44 1.80
N MET A 496 29.97 -82.46 2.12
CA MET A 496 30.79 -81.25 2.31
C MET A 496 31.01 -80.43 1.03
N HIS A 497 30.99 -81.06 -0.15
CA HIS A 497 31.11 -80.34 -1.43
C HIS A 497 29.81 -79.62 -1.77
N GLU A 498 28.66 -80.27 -1.57
CA GLU A 498 27.31 -79.69 -1.73
C GLU A 498 27.09 -78.50 -0.78
N ILE A 499 27.56 -78.59 0.47
CA ILE A 499 27.55 -77.47 1.43
C ILE A 499 28.42 -76.28 0.95
N ALA A 500 29.51 -76.54 0.23
CA ALA A 500 30.35 -75.47 -0.31
C ALA A 500 29.65 -74.75 -1.48
N GLU A 501 29.03 -75.49 -2.41
CA GLU A 501 28.28 -74.91 -3.53
C GLU A 501 27.09 -74.07 -3.04
N LEU A 502 26.32 -74.57 -2.07
CA LEU A 502 25.22 -73.82 -1.45
C LEU A 502 25.69 -72.54 -0.74
N ARG A 503 26.92 -72.51 -0.24
CA ARG A 503 27.51 -71.31 0.39
C ARG A 503 27.92 -70.26 -0.63
N ASP A 504 28.46 -70.68 -1.77
CA ASP A 504 28.80 -69.77 -2.86
C ASP A 504 27.54 -69.19 -3.51
N GLU A 505 26.46 -69.98 -3.65
CA GLU A 505 25.13 -69.47 -4.02
C GLU A 505 24.58 -68.43 -3.02
N LEU A 506 24.77 -68.64 -1.71
CA LEU A 506 24.33 -67.71 -0.68
C LEU A 506 25.08 -66.37 -0.81
N ASN A 507 26.41 -66.42 -0.90
CA ASN A 507 27.25 -65.24 -1.08
C ASN A 507 26.84 -64.44 -2.33
N GLN A 508 26.58 -65.13 -3.45
CA GLN A 508 26.12 -64.48 -4.69
C GLN A 508 24.72 -63.85 -4.55
N LYS A 509 23.83 -64.41 -3.73
CA LYS A 509 22.53 -63.79 -3.41
C LYS A 509 22.69 -62.57 -2.48
N GLU A 510 23.62 -62.61 -1.53
CA GLU A 510 23.95 -61.47 -0.67
C GLU A 510 24.55 -60.28 -1.46
N GLU A 511 25.48 -60.54 -2.40
CA GLU A 511 26.01 -59.51 -3.30
C GLU A 511 24.91 -58.86 -4.15
N ASN A 512 23.97 -59.67 -4.67
CA ASN A 512 22.82 -59.15 -5.41
C ASN A 512 21.88 -58.31 -4.53
N ILE A 513 21.67 -58.69 -3.27
CA ILE A 513 20.88 -57.89 -2.31
C ILE A 513 21.59 -56.54 -2.04
N ALA A 514 22.90 -56.54 -1.80
CA ALA A 514 23.68 -55.32 -1.58
C ALA A 514 23.65 -54.39 -2.81
N TYR A 515 23.76 -54.95 -4.02
CA TYR A 515 23.64 -54.22 -5.28
C TYR A 515 22.24 -53.60 -5.47
N LEU A 516 21.18 -54.34 -5.18
CA LEU A 516 19.80 -53.82 -5.26
C LEU A 516 19.51 -52.76 -4.20
N GLN A 517 20.05 -52.89 -2.98
CA GLN A 517 19.97 -51.87 -1.93
C GLN A 517 20.73 -50.59 -2.33
N SER A 518 21.89 -50.73 -2.98
CA SER A 518 22.66 -49.61 -3.57
C SER A 518 21.85 -48.84 -4.63
N ILE A 519 21.10 -49.56 -5.48
CA ILE A 519 20.27 -48.94 -6.53
C ILE A 519 19.00 -48.27 -5.98
N GLN A 520 18.45 -48.77 -4.86
CA GLN A 520 17.20 -48.26 -4.29
C GLN A 520 17.35 -47.00 -3.41
N GLN A 521 18.58 -46.51 -3.14
CA GLN A 521 18.79 -45.27 -2.38
C GLN A 521 19.44 -44.08 -3.13
N PRO A 522 18.82 -43.52 -4.18
CA PRO A 522 19.06 -42.15 -4.59
C PRO A 522 18.06 -41.21 -3.88
N ARG A 523 18.59 -40.20 -3.18
CA ARG A 523 17.86 -39.07 -2.52
C ARG A 523 17.23 -39.35 -1.14
N LYS A 524 18.08 -39.32 -0.12
CA LYS A 524 17.90 -38.49 1.10
C LYS A 524 19.18 -38.56 1.90
N LEU A 525 19.92 -37.44 1.99
CA LEU A 525 20.74 -37.05 3.14
C LEU A 525 21.40 -35.70 2.85
N GLU A 526 20.75 -34.65 3.32
CA GLU A 526 21.48 -33.49 3.81
C GLU A 526 21.18 -33.41 5.32
N LYS A 527 22.18 -33.02 6.12
CA LYS A 527 22.11 -32.76 7.58
C LYS A 527 22.19 -33.99 8.52
N LEU A 528 23.42 -34.34 8.91
CA LEU A 528 24.05 -33.97 10.20
C LEU A 528 24.88 -35.07 10.88
N LYS A 529 26.14 -34.71 11.15
CA LYS A 529 26.97 -35.01 12.33
C LYS A 529 27.11 -36.47 12.82
N ILE A 530 28.27 -36.99 12.45
CA ILE A 530 29.03 -38.03 13.17
C ILE A 530 29.25 -37.60 14.65
N SER A 531 28.99 -38.52 15.58
CA SER A 531 29.75 -38.64 16.83
C SER A 531 29.92 -40.12 17.18
N ASN A 532 31.14 -40.64 17.01
CA ASN A 532 31.50 -42.02 17.35
C ASN A 532 31.39 -42.27 18.86
N SER A 533 31.08 -43.52 19.24
CA SER A 533 31.93 -44.37 20.10
C SER A 533 31.32 -45.75 20.34
N GLN A 534 32.07 -46.82 20.04
CA GLN A 534 32.11 -48.12 20.78
C GLN A 534 30.79 -48.96 20.91
N SER A 535 30.79 -50.29 21.09
CA SER A 535 31.80 -51.36 20.97
C SER A 535 31.11 -52.75 21.09
N THR A 536 31.75 -53.80 20.56
CA THR A 536 31.67 -55.21 21.00
C THR A 536 30.42 -56.07 20.73
N LEU A 537 30.71 -57.23 20.11
CA LEU A 537 29.93 -58.47 19.97
C LEU A 537 29.15 -58.94 21.22
N VAL A 538 27.90 -59.38 21.03
CA VAL A 538 27.33 -60.58 21.69
C VAL A 538 26.37 -61.27 20.70
N THR A 539 26.46 -62.60 20.59
CA THR A 539 25.48 -63.45 19.91
C THR A 539 24.37 -63.87 20.88
N GLY A 540 23.10 -63.67 20.51
CA GLY A 540 21.94 -64.22 21.22
C GLY A 540 20.80 -64.44 20.23
N ALA A 541 20.16 -65.60 20.26
CA ALA A 541 19.09 -65.97 19.33
C ALA A 541 17.74 -65.85 20.04
N ASP A 542 16.99 -64.78 19.77
CA ASP A 542 15.60 -64.57 20.23
C ASP A 542 14.74 -63.73 19.23
N ASP A 543 15.23 -63.52 17.99
CA ASP A 543 14.67 -62.52 17.05
C ASP A 543 13.43 -62.95 16.24
N GLU A 544 12.98 -64.21 16.31
CA GLU A 544 11.81 -64.66 15.53
C GLU A 544 10.49 -63.97 15.96
N LEU A 545 10.39 -63.52 17.20
CA LEU A 545 9.17 -62.92 17.76
C LEU A 545 9.05 -61.40 17.50
N GLU A 546 10.18 -60.72 17.26
CA GLU A 546 10.18 -59.30 16.88
C GLU A 546 9.93 -59.11 15.37
N TYR A 547 10.40 -60.05 14.54
CA TYR A 547 10.16 -60.02 13.09
C TYR A 547 8.67 -60.04 12.74
N ASP A 548 7.87 -60.89 13.39
CA ASP A 548 6.42 -60.97 13.15
C ASP A 548 5.66 -59.71 13.59
N GLN A 549 6.10 -59.04 14.67
CA GLN A 549 5.52 -57.75 15.09
C GLN A 549 5.89 -56.62 14.12
N LEU A 550 7.10 -56.63 13.57
CA LEU A 550 7.53 -55.71 12.51
C LEU A 550 6.80 -55.98 11.19
N LEU A 551 6.51 -57.25 10.87
CA LEU A 551 5.73 -57.62 9.69
C LEU A 551 4.25 -57.19 9.84
N ALA A 552 3.67 -57.36 11.03
CA ALA A 552 2.31 -56.92 11.34
C ALA A 552 2.16 -55.38 11.28
N THR A 553 3.10 -54.64 11.88
CA THR A 553 3.09 -53.16 11.83
C THR A 553 3.38 -52.63 10.43
N ARG A 554 4.25 -53.27 9.64
CA ARG A 554 4.45 -52.98 8.21
C ARG A 554 3.17 -53.17 7.41
N ASN A 555 2.44 -54.26 7.65
CA ASN A 555 1.19 -54.56 6.94
C ASN A 555 0.07 -53.59 7.30
N GLU A 556 -0.05 -53.18 8.56
CA GLU A 556 -1.02 -52.15 8.97
C GLU A 556 -0.65 -50.75 8.43
N LEU A 557 0.64 -50.39 8.39
CA LEU A 557 1.07 -49.15 7.70
C LEU A 557 0.74 -49.18 6.20
N ALA A 558 0.97 -50.31 5.52
CA ALA A 558 0.60 -50.47 4.12
C ALA A 558 -0.91 -50.31 3.91
N ARG A 559 -1.74 -50.86 4.80
CA ARG A 559 -3.19 -50.71 4.79
C ARG A 559 -3.62 -49.24 4.99
N GLN A 560 -3.02 -48.53 5.93
CA GLN A 560 -3.29 -47.10 6.18
C GLN A 560 -2.84 -46.19 5.02
N VAL A 561 -1.74 -46.51 4.34
CA VAL A 561 -1.30 -45.79 3.14
C VAL A 561 -2.27 -45.99 1.99
N ASP A 562 -2.70 -47.24 1.72
CA ASP A 562 -3.67 -47.54 0.66
C ASP A 562 -5.05 -46.90 0.94
N GLU A 563 -5.52 -46.94 2.18
CA GLU A 563 -6.76 -46.26 2.62
C GLU A 563 -6.67 -44.72 2.46
N ARG A 564 -5.51 -44.13 2.76
CA ARG A 564 -5.25 -42.69 2.58
C ARG A 564 -5.08 -42.29 1.11
N THR A 565 -4.58 -43.20 0.27
CA THR A 565 -4.47 -42.99 -1.19
C THR A 565 -5.85 -43.02 -1.83
N LYS A 566 -6.70 -44.00 -1.49
CA LYS A 566 -8.11 -44.07 -1.91
C LYS A 566 -8.93 -42.84 -1.48
N MET A 567 -8.68 -42.31 -0.28
CA MET A 567 -9.27 -41.05 0.19
C MET A 567 -8.81 -39.82 -0.62
N LEU A 568 -7.59 -39.82 -1.15
CA LEU A 568 -7.07 -38.76 -2.02
C LEU A 568 -7.58 -38.89 -3.46
N GLU A 569 -7.67 -40.11 -4.00
CA GLU A 569 -8.30 -40.40 -5.30
C GLU A 569 -9.76 -39.89 -5.31
N LYS A 570 -10.54 -40.24 -4.27
CA LYS A 570 -11.95 -39.81 -4.14
C LYS A 570 -12.10 -38.28 -4.06
N LYS A 571 -11.19 -37.58 -3.37
CA LYS A 571 -11.16 -36.11 -3.34
C LYS A 571 -10.70 -35.47 -4.67
N LYS A 572 -9.99 -36.22 -5.50
CA LYS A 572 -9.53 -35.77 -6.82
C LYS A 572 -10.67 -35.80 -7.84
N GLU A 573 -11.61 -36.73 -7.69
CA GLU A 573 -12.81 -36.83 -8.54
C GLU A 573 -13.87 -35.75 -8.22
N GLU A 574 -14.01 -35.32 -6.95
CA GLU A 574 -14.97 -34.28 -6.53
C GLU A 574 -14.61 -32.85 -7.02
N ILE A 575 -13.39 -32.60 -7.52
CA ILE A 575 -12.91 -31.23 -7.86
C ILE A 575 -12.93 -30.94 -9.37
N VAL A 576 -13.22 -31.93 -10.22
CA VAL A 576 -13.02 -31.83 -11.68
C VAL A 576 -14.09 -31.03 -12.48
N PRO A 577 -15.36 -30.82 -12.04
CA PRO A 577 -16.35 -30.09 -12.84
C PRO A 577 -16.56 -28.62 -12.41
N LEU A 578 -15.49 -27.82 -12.24
CA LEU A 578 -15.64 -26.38 -11.94
C LEU A 578 -14.65 -25.40 -12.61
N LEU A 579 -13.75 -25.87 -13.47
CA LEU A 579 -12.83 -24.99 -14.23
C LEU A 579 -12.75 -25.38 -15.72
N LYS A 580 -13.86 -25.18 -16.45
CA LYS A 580 -13.86 -25.28 -17.92
C LYS A 580 -14.80 -24.28 -18.60
N ALA A 581 -14.58 -22.99 -18.33
CA ALA A 581 -15.25 -21.89 -19.03
C ALA A 581 -14.40 -20.59 -19.04
N SER A 582 -13.22 -20.61 -19.67
CA SER A 582 -12.62 -19.41 -20.26
C SER A 582 -11.50 -19.76 -21.25
N SER A 583 -11.35 -18.94 -22.29
CA SER A 583 -10.45 -19.04 -23.46
C SER A 583 -11.01 -19.79 -24.68
N VAL A 584 -11.40 -19.07 -25.74
CA VAL A 584 -10.50 -18.59 -26.82
C VAL A 584 -11.23 -17.49 -27.63
N CYS A 585 -10.48 -16.56 -28.22
CA CYS A 585 -10.96 -15.43 -29.03
C CYS A 585 -11.49 -15.83 -30.43
N SER A 586 -12.24 -14.95 -31.09
CA SER A 586 -11.84 -14.34 -32.39
C SER A 586 -12.85 -13.33 -32.95
N GLU A 587 -12.36 -12.57 -33.94
CA GLU A 587 -12.94 -11.36 -34.54
C GLU A 587 -14.07 -11.57 -35.55
N SER A 588 -14.65 -10.43 -36.00
CA SER A 588 -15.41 -10.20 -37.23
C SER A 588 -16.87 -10.71 -37.29
N SER A 589 -17.79 -10.18 -38.11
CA SER A 589 -18.04 -8.88 -38.78
C SER A 589 -19.35 -9.06 -39.59
N ILE A 590 -20.10 -7.98 -39.92
CA ILE A 590 -21.07 -7.91 -41.07
C ILE A 590 -22.34 -8.81 -40.90
N ASP A 591 -23.59 -8.43 -41.24
CA ASP A 591 -24.28 -7.17 -41.60
C ASP A 591 -25.82 -7.42 -41.63
N ILE A 592 -26.63 -6.41 -42.04
CA ILE A 592 -27.97 -6.55 -42.70
C ILE A 592 -29.17 -7.02 -41.82
N ASN A 593 -30.40 -6.45 -41.90
CA ASN A 593 -30.87 -5.12 -42.31
C ASN A 593 -32.40 -4.95 -42.03
N HIS A 594 -32.87 -3.70 -41.86
CA HIS A 594 -34.27 -3.20 -42.00
C HIS A 594 -35.40 -3.78 -41.09
N THR A 595 -36.48 -3.05 -40.73
CA THR A 595 -37.17 -1.93 -41.43
C THR A 595 -37.96 -0.99 -40.47
N ASN A 596 -37.92 0.34 -40.71
CA ASN A 596 -39.04 1.34 -40.71
C ASN A 596 -40.06 1.45 -39.54
N MET A 597 -40.56 2.63 -39.07
CA MET A 597 -40.34 4.10 -39.26
C MET A 597 -40.57 4.76 -37.86
N SER A 598 -40.20 6.01 -37.50
CA SER A 598 -40.46 7.30 -38.18
C SER A 598 -39.57 8.42 -37.62
N THR A 599 -39.37 9.46 -38.42
CA THR A 599 -38.61 10.67 -38.10
C THR A 599 -39.31 11.57 -37.08
N ASN A 600 -38.59 12.03 -36.06
CA ASN A 600 -38.82 13.37 -35.53
C ASN A 600 -37.59 13.96 -34.83
N SER A 601 -37.35 15.25 -35.08
CA SER A 601 -36.25 16.02 -34.49
C SER A 601 -36.58 16.43 -33.06
N SER A 602 -35.81 15.96 -32.08
CA SER A 602 -35.83 16.54 -30.73
C SER A 602 -34.43 16.58 -30.13
N ARG A 603 -34.02 17.78 -29.69
CA ARG A 603 -32.82 18.02 -28.87
C ARG A 603 -32.73 17.00 -27.74
N SER A 604 -31.56 16.43 -27.53
CA SER A 604 -31.25 15.55 -26.40
C SER A 604 -31.43 16.29 -25.07
N ARG A 605 -32.63 16.20 -24.48
CA ARG A 605 -32.85 16.58 -23.09
C ARG A 605 -32.06 15.61 -22.21
N ILE A 606 -31.08 16.15 -21.48
CA ILE A 606 -30.37 15.43 -20.42
C ILE A 606 -31.43 14.88 -19.45
N GLY A 607 -31.35 13.59 -19.16
CA GLY A 607 -32.29 12.91 -18.26
C GLY A 607 -32.09 13.35 -16.81
N THR A 608 -32.72 14.45 -16.41
CA THR A 608 -32.80 14.84 -15.00
C THR A 608 -33.59 13.79 -14.23
N MET A 609 -32.92 13.00 -13.38
CA MET A 609 -33.59 12.09 -12.45
C MET A 609 -34.56 12.90 -11.60
N ARG A 610 -35.85 12.55 -11.65
CA ARG A 610 -36.90 13.19 -10.85
C ARG A 610 -36.76 12.75 -9.39
N HIS A 611 -36.55 13.70 -8.49
CA HIS A 611 -36.56 13.45 -7.05
C HIS A 611 -37.91 13.86 -6.47
N ASP A 612 -38.64 12.90 -5.89
CA ASP A 612 -40.00 13.09 -5.37
C ASP A 612 -40.19 12.40 -4.01
N ILE A 613 -39.27 12.68 -3.07
CA ILE A 613 -39.36 12.15 -1.70
C ILE A 613 -39.95 13.25 -0.79
N PRO A 614 -41.18 13.06 -0.25
CA PRO A 614 -41.83 14.07 0.57
C PRO A 614 -41.20 14.18 1.97
N HIS A 615 -41.13 15.41 2.47
CA HIS A 615 -40.60 15.73 3.79
C HIS A 615 -41.47 15.17 4.93
N ARG A 616 -40.86 14.45 5.87
CA ARG A 616 -41.55 13.88 7.04
C ARG A 616 -41.56 14.86 8.21
N TRP A 617 -42.56 15.74 8.20
CA TRP A 617 -42.68 16.84 9.17
C TRP A 617 -42.99 16.40 10.61
N SER A 618 -42.30 17.01 11.57
CA SER A 618 -42.60 16.98 13.00
C SER A 618 -42.90 18.39 13.50
N LYS A 619 -43.86 18.54 14.42
CA LYS A 619 -44.23 19.84 14.99
C LYS A 619 -43.28 20.13 16.16
N THR A 620 -42.58 21.27 16.12
CA THR A 620 -41.59 21.66 17.13
C THR A 620 -41.94 23.03 17.68
N PHE A 621 -41.98 23.18 19.00
CA PHE A 621 -42.24 24.46 19.66
C PHE A 621 -40.96 25.30 19.75
N VAL A 622 -41.03 26.56 19.36
CA VAL A 622 -39.88 27.46 19.23
C VAL A 622 -39.82 28.37 20.47
N ALA A 623 -39.09 27.96 21.50
CA ALA A 623 -39.14 28.62 22.82
C ALA A 623 -38.24 29.88 22.97
N MET A 624 -36.97 29.85 22.54
CA MET A 624 -35.99 30.91 22.86
C MET A 624 -35.30 31.53 21.64
N PHE A 625 -34.75 30.70 20.75
CA PHE A 625 -34.17 31.16 19.49
C PHE A 625 -35.23 31.15 18.39
N SER A 626 -35.28 32.20 17.58
CA SER A 626 -36.16 32.28 16.41
C SER A 626 -35.35 31.78 15.19
N PRO A 627 -35.54 30.53 14.73
CA PRO A 627 -34.95 30.09 13.48
C PRO A 627 -35.62 30.86 12.33
N ARG A 628 -34.88 31.10 11.26
CA ARG A 628 -35.47 31.57 10.00
C ARG A 628 -36.05 30.35 9.28
N CYS A 629 -37.20 30.51 8.66
CA CYS A 629 -37.78 29.52 7.76
C CYS A 629 -36.92 29.44 6.50
N GLU A 630 -36.41 28.26 6.14
CA GLU A 630 -35.50 28.15 4.99
C GLU A 630 -36.22 28.29 3.63
N LEU A 631 -37.55 28.44 3.60
CA LEU A 631 -38.32 28.67 2.38
C LEU A 631 -38.59 30.15 2.09
N CYS A 632 -39.01 30.94 3.08
CA CYS A 632 -39.30 32.38 2.91
C CYS A 632 -38.25 33.29 3.56
N PHE A 633 -37.25 32.72 4.24
CA PHE A 633 -36.18 33.41 4.98
C PHE A 633 -36.62 34.32 6.14
N GLU A 634 -37.93 34.47 6.37
CA GLU A 634 -38.50 35.18 7.51
C GLU A 634 -38.28 34.43 8.83
N ALA A 635 -38.21 35.20 9.92
CA ALA A 635 -38.06 34.68 11.27
C ALA A 635 -39.34 33.94 11.74
N ILE A 636 -39.20 32.72 12.25
CA ILE A 636 -40.31 32.00 12.90
C ILE A 636 -40.50 32.57 14.30
N ALA A 637 -41.68 33.16 14.56
CA ALA A 637 -41.97 33.87 15.81
C ALA A 637 -41.66 33.03 17.05
N ARG A 638 -41.09 33.65 18.10
CA ARG A 638 -40.90 33.02 19.41
C ARG A 638 -42.26 32.61 19.98
N PHE A 639 -42.29 31.50 20.71
CA PHE A 639 -43.50 30.85 21.24
C PHE A 639 -44.52 30.38 20.18
N SER A 640 -44.09 30.21 18.93
CA SER A 640 -44.88 29.59 17.87
C SER A 640 -44.44 28.15 17.57
N TYR A 641 -45.19 27.47 16.71
CA TYR A 641 -44.85 26.12 16.23
C TYR A 641 -44.23 26.18 14.84
N ALA A 642 -43.03 25.61 14.71
CA ALA A 642 -42.40 25.30 13.43
C ALA A 642 -42.65 23.85 13.02
N HIS A 643 -42.44 23.54 11.74
CA HIS A 643 -42.38 22.18 11.24
C HIS A 643 -40.94 21.83 10.86
N ARG A 644 -40.34 20.90 11.63
CA ARG A 644 -39.00 20.36 11.36
C ARG A 644 -39.11 19.01 10.64
N CYS A 645 -38.48 18.86 9.49
CA CYS A 645 -38.39 17.56 8.80
C CYS A 645 -37.53 16.58 9.61
N LYS A 646 -38.02 15.36 9.85
CA LYS A 646 -37.30 14.34 10.65
C LYS A 646 -36.02 13.85 9.98
N SER A 647 -35.94 13.89 8.65
CA SER A 647 -34.80 13.36 7.89
C SER A 647 -33.73 14.42 7.62
N CYS A 648 -34.06 15.49 6.89
CA CYS A 648 -33.10 16.55 6.52
C CYS A 648 -33.06 17.75 7.47
N ARG A 649 -33.84 17.75 8.56
CA ARG A 649 -33.86 18.80 9.61
C ARG A 649 -34.32 20.21 9.21
N LEU A 650 -34.69 20.45 7.95
CA LEU A 650 -35.32 21.69 7.44
C LEU A 650 -36.48 22.18 8.36
N VAL A 651 -36.58 23.48 8.66
CA VAL A 651 -37.45 24.09 9.69
C VAL A 651 -38.33 25.21 9.13
N VAL A 652 -39.53 24.88 8.66
CA VAL A 652 -40.42 25.85 7.99
C VAL A 652 -41.62 26.29 8.84
N HIS A 653 -42.23 27.44 8.51
CA HIS A 653 -43.53 27.85 9.07
C HIS A 653 -44.63 26.83 8.73
N SER A 654 -45.72 26.86 9.51
CA SER A 654 -46.91 26.04 9.28
C SER A 654 -47.51 26.19 7.87
N HIS A 655 -47.56 27.40 7.32
CA HIS A 655 -48.02 27.63 5.94
C HIS A 655 -46.97 27.23 4.89
N CYS A 656 -45.68 27.49 5.12
CA CYS A 656 -44.61 27.15 4.18
C CYS A 656 -44.49 25.65 3.95
N LYS A 657 -44.84 24.81 4.93
CA LYS A 657 -44.84 23.34 4.87
C LYS A 657 -45.47 22.77 3.58
N SER A 658 -46.57 23.34 3.09
CA SER A 658 -47.27 22.84 1.88
C SER A 658 -46.63 23.29 0.56
N THR A 659 -45.67 24.21 0.62
CA THR A 659 -44.99 24.82 -0.53
C THR A 659 -43.55 24.27 -0.69
N VAL A 660 -43.04 23.52 0.30
CA VAL A 660 -41.74 22.85 0.20
C VAL A 660 -41.82 21.69 -0.80
N LEU A 661 -40.95 21.73 -1.82
CA LEU A 661 -40.80 20.66 -2.82
C LEU A 661 -40.34 19.33 -2.19
N ASN A 662 -40.58 18.21 -2.87
CA ASN A 662 -40.25 16.86 -2.40
C ASN A 662 -38.75 16.52 -2.56
N THR A 663 -37.90 17.33 -1.92
CA THR A 663 -36.42 17.28 -1.92
C THR A 663 -35.84 16.53 -0.71
N CYS A 664 -36.65 15.80 0.04
CA CYS A 664 -36.26 15.21 1.32
C CYS A 664 -35.18 14.12 1.17
N GLY A 665 -33.95 14.41 1.62
CA GLY A 665 -32.82 13.48 1.56
C GLY A 665 -31.80 13.76 0.45
N LEU A 666 -32.04 14.78 -0.39
CA LEU A 666 -31.00 15.31 -1.27
C LEU A 666 -29.89 16.00 -0.45
N PRO A 667 -28.63 15.99 -0.91
CA PRO A 667 -27.60 16.92 -0.46
C PRO A 667 -28.02 18.36 -0.70
N ASP A 668 -27.64 19.29 0.18
CA ASP A 668 -28.11 20.69 0.17
C ASP A 668 -27.89 21.38 -1.18
N ALA A 669 -26.73 21.19 -1.83
CA ALA A 669 -26.45 21.73 -3.16
C ALA A 669 -27.43 21.23 -4.24
N CYS A 670 -27.83 19.96 -4.18
CA CYS A 670 -28.80 19.37 -5.11
C CYS A 670 -30.23 19.83 -4.79
N ALA A 671 -30.57 20.01 -3.51
CA ALA A 671 -31.85 20.56 -3.08
C ALA A 671 -32.01 22.01 -3.55
N ASN A 672 -30.98 22.85 -3.39
CA ASN A 672 -30.96 24.24 -3.84
C ASN A 672 -31.14 24.35 -5.36
N PHE A 673 -30.38 23.58 -6.14
CA PHE A 673 -30.55 23.51 -7.60
C PHE A 673 -31.98 23.09 -8.02
N TYR A 674 -32.62 22.21 -7.25
CA TYR A 674 -34.01 21.83 -7.46
C TYR A 674 -34.98 22.99 -7.13
N HIS A 675 -34.75 23.72 -6.03
CA HIS A 675 -35.56 24.89 -5.67
C HIS A 675 -35.41 26.03 -6.70
N GLU A 676 -34.21 26.30 -7.18
CA GLU A 676 -33.91 27.33 -8.19
C GLU A 676 -34.57 27.04 -9.54
N ASN A 677 -34.44 25.82 -10.07
CA ASN A 677 -35.08 25.46 -11.34
C ASN A 677 -36.62 25.44 -11.25
N HIS A 678 -37.18 25.01 -10.12
CA HIS A 678 -38.63 24.98 -9.97
C HIS A 678 -39.25 26.37 -9.77
N ALA A 679 -38.48 27.34 -9.26
CA ALA A 679 -38.90 28.75 -9.20
C ALA A 679 -38.98 29.40 -10.59
N LEU A 680 -38.16 28.95 -11.55
CA LEU A 680 -38.19 29.40 -12.94
C LEU A 680 -39.34 28.76 -13.74
N THR A 681 -39.72 27.53 -13.42
CA THR A 681 -40.87 26.85 -14.04
C THR A 681 -42.10 26.96 -13.14
N ASN A 682 -42.84 28.05 -13.28
CA ASN A 682 -44.03 28.38 -12.48
C ASN A 682 -45.23 27.42 -12.69
N ASP A 683 -45.07 26.40 -13.55
CA ASP A 683 -45.94 25.24 -13.57
C ASP A 683 -45.71 24.41 -12.30
N ARG A 684 -46.79 24.22 -11.53
CA ARG A 684 -46.93 22.98 -10.77
C ARG A 684 -46.84 21.84 -11.78
N ILE A 685 -45.70 21.16 -11.81
CA ILE A 685 -45.59 19.85 -12.46
C ILE A 685 -46.55 18.94 -11.71
N SER A 686 -47.77 18.83 -12.22
CA SER A 686 -48.69 17.80 -11.79
C SER A 686 -47.98 16.47 -11.97
N GLY A 687 -48.02 15.66 -10.91
CA GLY A 687 -47.81 14.24 -11.07
C GLY A 687 -48.83 13.66 -12.06
N TRP A 688 -48.56 12.42 -12.45
CA TRP A 688 -49.47 11.55 -13.21
C TRP A 688 -50.93 11.65 -12.76
#